data_AF-A0A8M8URX2-F1
#
_entry.id   AF-A0A8M8URX2-F1
#
_cell.length_a   1.000
_cell.length_b   1.000
_cell.length_c   1.000
_cell.angle_alpha   90.00
_cell.angle_beta   90.00
_cell.angle_gamma   90.00
#
_symmetry.space_group_name_H-M   'P 1'
#
loop_
_entity.id
_entity.type
_entity.pdbx_description
1 polymer ?
#
loop_
_entity_poly.entity_id
_entity_poly.type
_entity_poly.pdbx_seq_one_letter_code
_entity_poly.pdbx_strand_id
1 'polypeptide(L)'
;MFIMTGDVLPCFDAFSMVLPEDTASIVTVPITLDIASNHGVIVASMFGSWNDNSSVFLVENLLQKPSVEDLIDHKAILDDGRTLLDTGIIAVKGKAWVDLVMLACSSQRMISGLLKSKKEMSLYEDLVAAWVPAKHEWLKPRLLGEELVAALGKQKICTYCAYDLLFLHFGTSSEVLDHLNGTGSGLVGRRHLCSIPATTVSDIAASAMIVSSKIAPGVSIGEESLVYDSCISTGVQIGSQSIVVGVNVPEVHNTVARNSFRFMLPDRHCLWEVPLVGCKERVIVYCGLHDNPKNSVSKDGTFCGKPWKKVLGDLGIHDADLWGHKESKDKCLWNAKIFPVLSYSEMLQLATWLMGLCNLGDEYLLSLWKRSGRISLEELHRSIDFSNMWLGSINHQADLAAGIVAACLNFGLLGRNLSQLCQEILQNEATGVEICKEFLSLCPNLQAQNPQILPKSRAHQVHLDLLRACCEEQMASEMEHKVWAAVANETALAVRYGFKENLFESSSQPSAMGHAASTSDDTFERSFHLRKVKVELPVRVDFVGGWSDTPPWSLERSGCVLNMAIKLGGSLPVGTIIETTKRTGLLINDDAGNELYINNISSIAPPFDSSDQFRLVKSALFVTNVINQKIFQSTGLHIKTWADVPRGSGLGTSSILSAAVVKALLQITDGDDSNENVTRLVLVLEQIMGTGGGWQDQVGGLYPGIKFTSSFPGIPLRLQVNPLLASPQLINELQQRLLVVFTGQVRLAHQVLQKVVIRYLQRDNLLISSIRRLVELAKIGREALMNCEIDEVGDVMQEAWRLHQELDPYCSNEFVDKLFAFSDPYCLGYKLVGAGGGGFALMLAKTAESAKKLRHLIAENPELDVEVYDWEIYLQK
;
A
#
# COMPACT_ATOMS: atom_id res chain seq x y z
N MET A 1 -16.57 5.94 -16.56
CA MET A 1 -16.90 7.29 -16.04
C MET A 1 -16.29 8.32 -16.95
N PHE A 2 -16.99 9.43 -17.17
CA PHE A 2 -16.48 10.62 -17.85
C PHE A 2 -16.32 11.71 -16.81
N ILE A 3 -15.12 12.29 -16.75
CA ILE A 3 -14.80 13.40 -15.87
C ILE A 3 -14.69 14.62 -16.78
N MET A 4 -15.65 15.53 -16.66
CA MET A 4 -15.69 16.78 -17.43
C MET A 4 -15.60 18.00 -16.49
N THR A 5 -15.13 17.75 -15.26
CA THR A 5 -14.80 18.74 -14.25
C THR A 5 -13.62 19.57 -14.76
N GLY A 6 -13.70 20.89 -14.59
CA GLY A 6 -12.69 21.81 -15.11
C GLY A 6 -11.48 21.93 -14.19
N ASP A 7 -11.32 23.11 -13.60
CA ASP A 7 -10.27 23.55 -12.67
C ASP A 7 -10.30 22.86 -11.30
N VAL A 8 -10.83 21.63 -11.22
CA VAL A 8 -10.98 20.88 -9.99
C VAL A 8 -10.67 19.41 -10.23
N LEU A 9 -9.87 18.81 -9.34
CA LEU A 9 -9.63 17.37 -9.28
C LEU A 9 -10.56 16.75 -8.21
N PRO A 10 -11.57 15.95 -8.59
CA PRO A 10 -12.43 15.25 -7.64
C PRO A 10 -11.72 14.01 -7.09
N CYS A 11 -11.72 13.84 -5.77
CA CYS A 11 -11.15 12.68 -5.08
C CYS A 11 -12.24 11.99 -4.24
N PHE A 12 -12.57 10.75 -4.59
CA PHE A 12 -13.51 9.90 -3.85
C PHE A 12 -13.27 8.41 -4.18
N ASP A 13 -13.79 7.50 -3.35
CA ASP A 13 -13.68 6.06 -3.64
C ASP A 13 -14.75 5.60 -4.65
N ALA A 14 -14.35 5.47 -5.92
CA ALA A 14 -15.24 5.00 -6.97
C ALA A 14 -15.63 3.52 -6.84
N PHE A 15 -14.92 2.69 -6.06
CA PHE A 15 -15.28 1.27 -5.86
C PHE A 15 -16.56 1.10 -5.04
N SER A 16 -16.91 2.10 -4.21
CA SER A 16 -18.16 2.12 -3.45
C SER A 16 -19.40 2.38 -4.31
N MET A 17 -19.23 2.84 -5.55
CA MET A 17 -20.33 3.27 -6.41
C MET A 17 -21.03 2.09 -7.10
N VAL A 18 -22.26 1.80 -6.67
CA VAL A 18 -23.12 0.77 -7.29
C VAL A 18 -24.15 1.44 -8.23
N LEU A 19 -24.01 1.19 -9.53
CA LEU A 19 -24.92 1.74 -10.55
C LEU A 19 -25.95 0.70 -11.02
N PRO A 20 -27.23 1.08 -11.15
CA PRO A 20 -28.24 0.21 -11.77
C PRO A 20 -27.87 -0.19 -13.21
N GLU A 21 -28.45 -1.29 -13.69
CA GLU A 21 -28.31 -1.66 -15.11
C GLU A 21 -28.94 -0.59 -16.03
N ASP A 22 -28.37 -0.40 -17.21
CA ASP A 22 -28.85 0.54 -18.24
C ASP A 22 -29.05 2.01 -17.80
N THR A 23 -28.18 2.53 -16.94
CA THR A 23 -28.37 3.85 -16.31
C THR A 23 -27.23 4.83 -16.62
N ALA A 24 -27.58 6.12 -16.75
CA ALA A 24 -26.64 7.23 -16.61
C ALA A 24 -26.77 7.82 -15.19
N SER A 25 -25.66 8.18 -14.55
CA SER A 25 -25.64 8.75 -13.20
C SER A 25 -24.67 9.91 -13.10
N ILE A 26 -25.08 10.99 -12.43
CA ILE A 26 -24.24 12.14 -12.08
C ILE A 26 -23.71 11.93 -10.67
N VAL A 27 -22.40 12.04 -10.49
CA VAL A 27 -21.82 12.07 -9.14
C VAL A 27 -22.08 13.45 -8.55
N THR A 28 -22.67 13.50 -7.37
CA THR A 28 -22.93 14.74 -6.63
C THR A 28 -22.29 14.69 -5.26
N VAL A 29 -22.17 15.84 -4.62
CA VAL A 29 -21.75 15.94 -3.22
C VAL A 29 -22.59 17.00 -2.50
N PRO A 30 -22.96 16.79 -1.22
CA PRO A 30 -23.70 17.80 -0.47
C PRO A 30 -22.82 19.02 -0.18
N ILE A 31 -23.28 20.20 -0.57
CA ILE A 31 -22.56 21.47 -0.38
C ILE A 31 -23.45 22.54 0.25
N THR A 32 -22.84 23.57 0.82
CA THR A 32 -23.51 24.73 1.39
C THR A 32 -24.08 25.66 0.32
N LEU A 33 -25.11 26.44 0.68
CA LEU A 33 -25.87 27.30 -0.23
C LEU A 33 -25.04 28.42 -0.88
N ASP A 34 -24.02 28.92 -0.18
CA ASP A 34 -23.10 29.95 -0.68
C ASP A 34 -22.27 29.43 -1.85
N ILE A 35 -21.77 28.20 -1.77
CA ILE A 35 -21.07 27.55 -2.87
C ILE A 35 -22.06 27.21 -3.98
N ALA A 36 -23.23 26.65 -3.65
CA ALA A 36 -24.25 26.27 -4.64
C ALA A 36 -24.63 27.40 -5.61
N SER A 37 -24.66 28.65 -5.13
CA SER A 37 -25.00 29.82 -5.96
C SER A 37 -24.03 30.08 -7.14
N ASN A 38 -22.81 29.57 -7.05
CA ASN A 38 -21.76 29.75 -8.05
C ASN A 38 -21.60 28.55 -9.00
N HIS A 39 -22.33 27.46 -8.76
CA HIS A 39 -22.13 26.17 -9.45
C HIS A 39 -23.46 25.54 -9.92
N GLY A 40 -23.36 24.38 -10.59
CA GLY A 40 -24.52 23.59 -11.00
C GLY A 40 -25.09 22.79 -9.83
N VAL A 41 -26.42 22.72 -9.70
CA VAL A 41 -27.11 22.01 -8.62
C VAL A 41 -28.09 21.00 -9.20
N ILE A 42 -28.05 19.77 -8.68
CA ILE A 42 -28.94 18.69 -9.05
C ILE A 42 -30.16 18.67 -8.13
N VAL A 43 -31.35 18.60 -8.73
CA VAL A 43 -32.60 18.36 -8.02
C VAL A 43 -32.94 16.88 -8.13
N ALA A 44 -32.82 16.16 -7.02
CA ALA A 44 -33.14 14.75 -6.93
C ALA A 44 -34.61 14.51 -6.54
N SER A 45 -35.20 13.43 -7.04
CA SER A 45 -36.54 13.00 -6.65
C SER A 45 -36.61 12.63 -5.16
N MET A 46 -37.64 13.11 -4.46
CA MET A 46 -37.91 12.75 -3.06
C MET A 46 -38.45 11.32 -2.88
N PHE A 47 -38.90 10.68 -3.96
CA PHE A 47 -39.44 9.32 -3.93
C PHE A 47 -38.82 8.49 -5.05
N GLY A 48 -37.91 7.57 -4.70
CA GLY A 48 -37.45 6.55 -5.64
C GLY A 48 -36.09 5.97 -5.30
N SER A 49 -36.08 4.89 -4.53
CA SER A 49 -35.09 3.82 -4.72
C SER A 49 -35.66 2.88 -5.78
N TRP A 50 -34.85 2.55 -6.80
CA TRP A 50 -35.05 1.34 -7.57
C TRP A 50 -34.21 0.25 -6.87
N ASN A 51 -34.89 -0.62 -6.13
CA ASN A 51 -34.32 -1.68 -5.29
C ASN A 51 -33.55 -1.17 -4.05
N ASP A 52 -33.80 -1.81 -2.90
CA ASP A 52 -33.28 -1.48 -1.56
C ASP A 52 -31.75 -1.48 -1.40
N ASN A 53 -30.98 -1.70 -2.48
CA ASN A 53 -29.52 -1.76 -2.50
C ASN A 53 -28.83 -0.64 -3.31
N SER A 54 -29.55 0.30 -3.92
CA SER A 54 -28.91 1.38 -4.71
C SER A 54 -29.06 2.76 -4.05
N SER A 55 -27.92 3.41 -3.78
CA SER A 55 -27.80 4.76 -3.20
C SER A 55 -27.99 5.88 -4.25
N VAL A 56 -28.83 5.64 -5.25
CA VAL A 56 -28.95 6.49 -6.44
C VAL A 56 -30.40 6.98 -6.61
N PHE A 57 -30.58 8.29 -6.83
CA PHE A 57 -31.90 8.94 -6.96
C PHE A 57 -32.13 9.47 -8.38
N LEU A 58 -33.38 9.52 -8.86
CA LEU A 58 -33.68 10.10 -10.17
C LEU A 58 -33.42 11.62 -10.17
N VAL A 59 -32.82 12.15 -11.23
CA VAL A 59 -32.66 13.59 -11.43
C VAL A 59 -33.94 14.17 -12.03
N GLU A 60 -34.61 15.05 -11.29
CA GLU A 60 -35.81 15.75 -11.76
C GLU A 60 -35.46 17.02 -12.53
N ASN A 61 -34.42 17.74 -12.09
CA ASN A 61 -34.01 19.00 -12.69
C ASN A 61 -32.52 19.28 -12.45
N LEU A 62 -31.98 20.22 -13.23
CA LEU A 62 -30.61 20.74 -13.14
C LEU A 62 -30.71 22.27 -13.05
N LEU A 63 -30.06 22.90 -12.09
CA LEU A 63 -30.03 24.36 -11.96
C LEU A 63 -28.61 24.84 -12.18
N GLN A 64 -28.42 25.91 -12.96
CA GLN A 64 -27.09 26.44 -13.25
C GLN A 64 -26.92 27.79 -12.59
N LYS A 65 -26.01 27.87 -11.60
CA LYS A 65 -25.75 29.06 -10.78
C LYS A 65 -27.05 29.67 -10.21
N PRO A 66 -27.87 28.86 -9.51
CA PRO A 66 -29.18 29.29 -9.03
C PRO A 66 -29.06 30.36 -7.94
N SER A 67 -30.04 31.25 -7.88
CA SER A 67 -30.25 32.08 -6.69
C SER A 67 -30.79 31.23 -5.53
N VAL A 68 -30.74 31.75 -4.31
CA VAL A 68 -31.35 31.08 -3.14
C VAL A 68 -32.86 30.90 -3.33
N GLU A 69 -33.53 31.85 -3.99
CA GLU A 69 -34.95 31.75 -4.35
C GLU A 69 -35.19 30.58 -5.32
N ASP A 70 -34.36 30.44 -6.36
CA ASP A 70 -34.45 29.31 -7.30
C ASP A 70 -34.28 27.96 -6.60
N LEU A 71 -33.35 27.86 -5.63
CA LEU A 71 -33.12 26.63 -4.87
C LEU A 71 -34.35 26.22 -4.05
N ILE A 72 -35.04 27.20 -3.45
CA ILE A 72 -36.26 26.97 -2.66
C ILE A 72 -37.42 26.58 -3.58
N ASP A 73 -37.65 27.34 -4.65
CA ASP A 73 -38.78 27.15 -5.57
C ASP A 73 -38.75 25.78 -6.27
N HIS A 74 -37.54 25.31 -6.59
CA HIS A 74 -37.32 24.02 -7.23
C HIS A 74 -37.08 22.87 -6.25
N LYS A 75 -37.20 23.10 -4.93
CA LYS A 75 -37.00 22.08 -3.88
C LYS A 75 -35.62 21.39 -3.96
N ALA A 76 -34.57 22.17 -4.24
CA ALA A 76 -33.20 21.67 -4.39
C ALA A 76 -32.46 21.48 -3.04
N ILE A 77 -33.06 21.93 -1.93
CA ILE A 77 -32.47 21.90 -0.59
C ILE A 77 -32.87 20.58 0.10
N LEU A 78 -31.86 19.87 0.59
CA LEU A 78 -31.99 18.62 1.35
C LEU A 78 -32.44 18.90 2.80
N ASP A 79 -32.86 17.86 3.52
CA ASP A 79 -33.33 17.95 4.90
C ASP A 79 -32.29 18.51 5.89
N ASP A 80 -31.00 18.41 5.55
CA ASP A 80 -29.89 18.95 6.34
C ASP A 80 -29.51 20.40 5.98
N GLY A 81 -30.26 21.04 5.08
CA GLY A 81 -30.05 22.41 4.63
C GLY A 81 -28.99 22.58 3.54
N ARG A 82 -28.40 21.49 3.01
CA ARG A 82 -27.43 21.51 1.91
C ARG A 82 -28.10 21.26 0.55
N THR A 83 -27.34 21.39 -0.53
CA THR A 83 -27.76 21.08 -1.90
C THR A 83 -26.83 20.06 -2.55
N LEU A 84 -27.33 19.30 -3.52
CA LEU A 84 -26.49 18.37 -4.29
C LEU A 84 -25.74 19.12 -5.40
N LEU A 85 -24.45 19.35 -5.18
CA LEU A 85 -23.57 19.98 -6.16
C LEU A 85 -23.32 19.03 -7.34
N ASP A 86 -23.51 19.54 -8.55
CA ASP A 86 -23.07 18.85 -9.76
C ASP A 86 -21.55 18.87 -9.84
N THR A 87 -20.91 17.70 -9.71
CA THR A 87 -19.46 17.59 -9.72
C THR A 87 -18.88 17.77 -11.12
N GLY A 88 -19.65 17.50 -12.19
CA GLY A 88 -19.14 17.39 -13.56
C GLY A 88 -18.71 15.97 -13.96
N ILE A 89 -19.05 14.95 -13.16
CA ILE A 89 -18.71 13.54 -13.41
C ILE A 89 -19.97 12.75 -13.77
N ILE A 90 -19.91 12.03 -14.90
CA ILE A 90 -20.99 11.16 -15.38
C ILE A 90 -20.51 9.72 -15.44
N ALA A 91 -21.24 8.82 -14.80
CA ALA A 91 -21.06 7.38 -14.94
C ALA A 91 -22.19 6.82 -15.81
N VAL A 92 -21.85 6.02 -16.83
CA VAL A 92 -22.84 5.51 -17.79
C VAL A 92 -22.63 4.00 -17.95
N LYS A 93 -23.72 3.23 -17.87
CA LYS A 93 -23.72 1.76 -17.96
C LYS A 93 -24.83 1.29 -18.90
N GLY A 94 -24.60 0.17 -19.58
CA GLY A 94 -25.63 -0.53 -20.37
C GLY A 94 -26.15 0.28 -21.56
N LYS A 95 -27.46 0.33 -21.75
CA LYS A 95 -28.11 0.97 -22.91
C LYS A 95 -27.81 2.46 -23.06
N ALA A 96 -27.71 3.20 -21.95
CA ALA A 96 -27.30 4.60 -21.98
C ALA A 96 -25.89 4.78 -22.55
N TRP A 97 -24.98 3.83 -22.31
CA TRP A 97 -23.64 3.83 -22.89
C TRP A 97 -23.69 3.55 -24.39
N VAL A 98 -24.51 2.59 -24.80
CA VAL A 98 -24.72 2.26 -26.22
C VAL A 98 -25.25 3.47 -27.00
N ASP A 99 -26.29 4.14 -26.47
CA ASP A 99 -26.88 5.33 -27.10
C ASP A 99 -25.84 6.46 -27.25
N LEU A 100 -25.00 6.67 -26.23
CA LEU A 100 -23.92 7.67 -26.25
C LEU A 100 -22.83 7.32 -27.29
N VAL A 101 -22.41 6.06 -27.39
CA VAL A 101 -21.42 5.62 -28.38
C VAL A 101 -21.98 5.74 -29.80
N MET A 102 -23.25 5.40 -30.01
CA MET A 102 -23.91 5.54 -31.32
C MET A 102 -24.01 7.02 -31.75
N LEU A 103 -24.31 7.91 -30.81
CA LEU A 103 -24.25 9.36 -31.03
C LEU A 103 -22.83 9.79 -31.42
N ALA A 104 -21.81 9.35 -30.68
CA ALA A 104 -20.42 9.68 -30.97
C ALA A 104 -20.00 9.24 -32.38
N CYS A 105 -20.32 8.01 -32.79
CA CYS A 105 -20.01 7.50 -34.13
C CYS A 105 -20.71 8.26 -35.26
N SER A 106 -21.86 8.89 -34.99
CA SER A 106 -22.64 9.66 -35.97
C SER A 106 -22.43 11.18 -35.89
N SER A 107 -21.60 11.65 -34.96
CA SER A 107 -21.40 13.07 -34.64
C SER A 107 -20.54 13.87 -35.62
N GLN A 108 -19.91 13.24 -36.62
CA GLN A 108 -18.97 13.92 -37.53
C GLN A 108 -19.59 15.14 -38.24
N ARG A 109 -20.87 15.04 -38.64
CA ARG A 109 -21.59 16.17 -39.26
C ARG A 109 -21.87 17.28 -38.25
N MET A 110 -22.21 16.92 -37.01
CA MET A 110 -22.48 17.84 -35.91
C MET A 110 -21.24 18.66 -35.57
N ILE A 111 -20.09 17.99 -35.41
CA ILE A 111 -18.79 18.62 -35.12
C ILE A 111 -18.39 19.58 -36.25
N SER A 112 -18.56 19.18 -37.51
CA SER A 112 -18.29 20.08 -38.65
C SER A 112 -19.18 21.32 -38.63
N GLY A 113 -20.46 21.18 -38.26
CA GLY A 113 -21.39 22.29 -38.09
C GLY A 113 -20.98 23.24 -36.97
N LEU A 114 -20.59 22.71 -35.81
CA LEU A 114 -20.05 23.47 -34.68
C LEU A 114 -18.85 24.33 -35.09
N LEU A 115 -17.82 23.69 -35.68
CA LEU A 115 -16.59 24.36 -36.12
C LEU A 115 -16.84 25.47 -37.15
N LYS A 116 -17.82 25.27 -38.06
CA LYS A 116 -18.21 26.29 -39.04
C LYS A 116 -18.97 27.46 -38.41
N SER A 117 -19.85 27.17 -37.45
CA SER A 117 -20.70 28.18 -36.81
C SER A 117 -19.94 29.09 -35.84
N LYS A 118 -18.83 28.61 -35.27
CA LYS A 118 -18.07 29.27 -34.19
C LYS A 118 -18.94 29.65 -32.99
N LYS A 119 -20.11 29.02 -32.82
CA LYS A 119 -20.95 29.19 -31.64
C LYS A 119 -20.37 28.33 -30.50
N GLU A 120 -20.36 28.89 -29.31
CA GLU A 120 -19.95 28.17 -28.10
C GLU A 120 -21.01 27.14 -27.71
N MET A 121 -20.57 25.99 -27.22
CA MET A 121 -21.40 24.89 -26.74
C MET A 121 -20.81 24.40 -25.42
N SER A 122 -21.67 24.15 -24.42
CA SER A 122 -21.25 23.50 -23.18
C SER A 122 -21.51 22.01 -23.32
N LEU A 123 -20.49 21.26 -23.73
CA LEU A 123 -20.65 19.83 -24.04
C LEU A 123 -21.22 19.05 -22.85
N TYR A 124 -20.77 19.35 -21.64
CA TYR A 124 -21.25 18.71 -20.42
C TYR A 124 -22.74 19.03 -20.16
N GLU A 125 -23.08 20.32 -20.07
CA GLU A 125 -24.44 20.76 -19.73
C GLU A 125 -25.46 20.26 -20.78
N ASP A 126 -25.10 20.34 -22.07
CA ASP A 126 -26.00 19.95 -23.16
C ASP A 126 -26.21 18.42 -23.20
N LEU A 127 -25.19 17.61 -22.83
CA LEU A 127 -25.33 16.15 -22.68
C LEU A 127 -26.21 15.78 -21.49
N VAL A 128 -25.96 16.38 -20.32
CA VAL A 128 -26.76 16.11 -19.11
C VAL A 128 -28.21 16.53 -19.33
N ALA A 129 -28.44 17.71 -19.92
CA ALA A 129 -29.77 18.21 -20.22
C ALA A 129 -30.56 17.28 -21.17
N ALA A 130 -29.90 16.52 -22.03
CA ALA A 130 -30.57 15.57 -22.91
C ALA A 130 -31.21 14.41 -22.13
N TRP A 131 -30.61 13.98 -21.02
CA TRP A 131 -31.14 12.93 -20.14
C TRP A 131 -32.12 13.45 -19.06
N VAL A 132 -32.28 14.77 -18.90
CA VAL A 132 -33.19 15.40 -17.93
C VAL A 132 -34.41 15.96 -18.67
N PRO A 133 -35.59 15.31 -18.61
CA PRO A 133 -36.77 15.73 -19.37
C PRO A 133 -37.19 17.19 -19.13
N ALA A 134 -37.03 17.69 -17.91
CA ALA A 134 -37.34 19.09 -17.56
C ALA A 134 -36.49 20.12 -18.35
N LYS A 135 -35.37 19.71 -18.95
CA LYS A 135 -34.48 20.57 -19.75
C LYS A 135 -34.66 20.46 -21.25
N HIS A 136 -35.55 19.59 -21.75
CA HIS A 136 -35.72 19.40 -23.19
C HIS A 136 -36.16 20.67 -23.92
N GLU A 137 -37.08 21.46 -23.36
CA GLU A 137 -37.52 22.72 -23.95
C GLU A 137 -36.42 23.79 -23.95
N TRP A 138 -35.53 23.76 -22.97
CA TRP A 138 -34.35 24.62 -22.92
C TRP A 138 -33.26 24.17 -23.91
N LEU A 139 -33.09 22.87 -24.09
CA LEU A 139 -32.03 22.28 -24.92
C LEU A 139 -32.34 22.34 -26.41
N LYS A 140 -33.57 22.00 -26.85
CA LYS A 140 -33.97 21.96 -28.26
C LYS A 140 -33.56 23.19 -29.11
N PRO A 141 -33.72 24.45 -28.65
CA PRO A 141 -33.32 25.62 -29.45
C PRO A 141 -31.80 25.84 -29.52
N ARG A 142 -31.01 25.11 -28.72
CA ARG A 142 -29.54 25.19 -28.71
C ARG A 142 -28.95 24.38 -29.86
N LEU A 143 -27.68 24.63 -30.13
CA LEU A 143 -26.97 23.96 -31.21
C LEU A 143 -26.89 22.45 -30.92
N LEU A 144 -27.36 21.62 -31.86
CA LEU A 144 -27.50 20.15 -31.74
C LEU A 144 -28.53 19.66 -30.71
N GLY A 145 -29.31 20.56 -30.10
CA GLY A 145 -30.23 20.20 -29.01
C GLY A 145 -31.29 19.16 -29.40
N GLU A 146 -31.91 19.31 -30.57
CA GLU A 146 -32.88 18.32 -31.08
C GLU A 146 -32.25 16.94 -31.30
N GLU A 147 -31.03 16.89 -31.83
CA GLU A 147 -30.30 15.65 -32.10
C GLU A 147 -29.91 14.95 -30.80
N LEU A 148 -29.44 15.72 -29.80
CA LEU A 148 -29.10 15.20 -28.48
C LEU A 148 -30.33 14.63 -27.75
N VAL A 149 -31.46 15.35 -27.76
CA VAL A 149 -32.71 14.87 -27.16
C VAL A 149 -33.21 13.62 -27.88
N ALA A 150 -33.13 13.56 -29.21
CA ALA A 150 -33.57 12.39 -29.97
C ALA A 150 -32.70 11.15 -29.72
N ALA A 151 -31.39 11.32 -29.54
CA ALA A 151 -30.45 10.24 -29.30
C ALA A 151 -30.47 9.74 -27.86
N LEU A 152 -30.46 10.66 -26.88
CA LEU A 152 -30.21 10.35 -25.47
C LEU A 152 -31.47 10.39 -24.59
N GLY A 153 -32.48 11.19 -24.97
CA GLY A 153 -33.66 11.47 -24.15
C GLY A 153 -34.62 10.30 -23.90
N LYS A 154 -34.32 9.12 -24.45
CA LYS A 154 -35.01 7.86 -24.13
C LYS A 154 -34.60 7.29 -22.77
N GLN A 155 -33.38 7.62 -22.33
CA GLN A 155 -32.86 7.22 -21.03
C GLN A 155 -33.05 8.35 -20.03
N LYS A 156 -33.12 7.97 -18.74
CA LYS A 156 -33.14 8.91 -17.63
C LYS A 156 -31.81 8.90 -16.91
N ILE A 157 -31.47 10.03 -16.30
CA ILE A 157 -30.26 10.15 -15.48
C ILE A 157 -30.61 10.16 -13.99
N CYS A 158 -29.76 9.49 -13.23
CA CYS A 158 -29.86 9.42 -11.78
C CYS A 158 -28.68 10.18 -11.15
N THR A 159 -28.65 10.28 -9.82
CA THR A 159 -27.54 10.90 -9.09
C THR A 159 -27.04 9.99 -7.99
N TYR A 160 -25.73 9.83 -7.91
CA TYR A 160 -25.03 9.15 -6.82
C TYR A 160 -24.37 10.21 -5.94
N CYS A 161 -24.74 10.24 -4.66
CA CYS A 161 -24.18 11.21 -3.71
C CYS A 161 -22.93 10.64 -3.04
N ALA A 162 -21.76 11.16 -3.41
CA ALA A 162 -20.47 10.81 -2.84
C ALA A 162 -20.18 11.70 -1.62
N TYR A 163 -20.52 11.22 -0.43
CA TYR A 163 -20.34 11.98 0.82
C TYR A 163 -18.88 12.18 1.24
N ASP A 164 -17.99 11.33 0.75
CA ASP A 164 -16.55 11.35 0.96
C ASP A 164 -15.80 12.18 -0.10
N LEU A 165 -16.51 12.74 -1.09
CA LEU A 165 -15.89 13.44 -2.20
C LEU A 165 -15.25 14.75 -1.77
N LEU A 166 -13.97 14.88 -2.10
CA LEU A 166 -13.18 16.10 -1.93
C LEU A 166 -12.97 16.76 -3.28
N PHE A 167 -13.19 18.07 -3.35
CA PHE A 167 -12.81 18.89 -4.49
C PHE A 167 -11.47 19.54 -4.24
N LEU A 168 -10.47 19.16 -5.04
CA LEU A 168 -9.19 19.85 -5.07
C LEU A 168 -9.28 20.97 -6.11
N HIS A 169 -9.59 22.18 -5.67
CA HIS A 169 -9.65 23.34 -6.54
C HIS A 169 -8.22 23.75 -6.94
N PHE A 170 -8.03 24.13 -8.20
CA PHE A 170 -6.79 24.73 -8.71
C PHE A 170 -6.95 26.24 -8.93
N GLY A 171 -7.78 26.89 -8.11
CA GLY A 171 -8.09 28.31 -8.22
C GLY A 171 -6.96 29.20 -7.71
N THR A 172 -6.25 28.74 -6.67
CA THR A 172 -5.02 29.37 -6.17
C THR A 172 -3.98 28.33 -5.79
N SER A 173 -2.71 28.74 -5.78
CA SER A 173 -1.63 27.87 -5.33
C SER A 173 -1.75 27.46 -3.86
N SER A 174 -2.41 28.26 -3.00
CA SER A 174 -2.67 27.90 -1.60
C SER A 174 -3.51 26.63 -1.44
N GLU A 175 -4.49 26.38 -2.30
CA GLU A 175 -5.36 25.20 -2.19
C GLU A 175 -4.56 23.90 -2.33
N VAL A 176 -3.52 23.90 -3.17
CA VAL A 176 -2.59 22.78 -3.31
C VAL A 176 -1.85 22.50 -2.00
N LEU A 177 -1.40 23.55 -1.29
CA LEU A 177 -0.73 23.40 0.01
C LEU A 177 -1.70 22.91 1.09
N ASP A 178 -2.91 23.46 1.15
CA ASP A 178 -3.92 23.04 2.14
C ASP A 178 -4.26 21.56 2.01
N HIS A 179 -4.33 21.05 0.78
CA HIS A 179 -4.57 19.63 0.53
C HIS A 179 -3.39 18.75 0.89
N LEU A 180 -2.17 19.17 0.54
CA LEU A 180 -0.97 18.44 0.93
C LEU A 180 -0.79 18.46 2.46
N ASN A 181 -1.15 19.53 3.15
CA ASN A 181 -1.07 19.61 4.61
C ASN A 181 -2.27 18.94 5.33
N GLY A 182 -3.31 18.56 4.59
CA GLY A 182 -4.52 17.92 5.11
C GLY A 182 -4.28 16.52 5.69
N THR A 183 -5.24 16.02 6.46
CA THR A 183 -5.17 14.72 7.15
C THR A 183 -5.01 13.51 6.21
N GLY A 184 -5.35 13.65 4.93
CA GLY A 184 -5.22 12.61 3.90
C GLY A 184 -3.81 12.44 3.29
N SER A 185 -2.86 13.33 3.58
CA SER A 185 -1.54 13.33 2.93
C SER A 185 -0.56 12.25 3.42
N GLY A 186 -0.97 11.42 4.38
CA GLY A 186 -0.15 10.35 4.96
C GLY A 186 0.38 9.32 3.94
N LEU A 187 -0.19 9.26 2.72
CA LEU A 187 0.24 8.37 1.65
C LEU A 187 1.53 8.84 0.95
N VAL A 188 1.77 10.15 0.86
CA VAL A 188 3.00 10.71 0.28
C VAL A 188 3.90 11.15 1.43
N GLY A 189 4.96 10.38 1.69
CA GLY A 189 5.94 10.79 2.69
C GLY A 189 6.48 12.19 2.36
N ARG A 190 6.53 13.08 3.36
CA ARG A 190 6.99 14.49 3.22
C ARG A 190 8.32 14.64 2.49
N ARG A 191 9.14 13.59 2.44
CA ARG A 191 10.36 13.51 1.64
C ARG A 191 10.29 12.25 0.79
N HIS A 192 9.82 12.40 -0.44
CA HIS A 192 9.73 11.31 -1.42
C HIS A 192 10.76 11.52 -2.51
N LEU A 193 11.54 10.48 -2.82
CA LEU A 193 12.53 10.48 -3.91
C LEU A 193 13.46 11.73 -3.86
N CYS A 194 13.97 12.05 -2.65
CA CYS A 194 14.85 13.19 -2.41
C CYS A 194 16.31 12.72 -2.24
N SER A 195 17.28 13.52 -2.70
CA SER A 195 18.71 13.21 -2.56
C SER A 195 19.15 13.09 -1.08
N ILE A 196 19.92 12.04 -0.74
CA ILE A 196 20.49 11.77 0.59
C ILE A 196 22.02 11.85 0.42
N PRO A 197 22.77 12.82 1.01
CA PRO A 197 22.84 13.12 2.45
C PRO A 197 22.71 14.61 2.82
N ALA A 198 22.33 15.50 1.89
CA ALA A 198 22.37 16.95 2.09
C ALA A 198 21.22 17.53 2.94
N THR A 199 20.12 16.80 3.13
CA THR A 199 18.97 17.26 3.93
C THR A 199 19.23 17.30 5.44
N THR A 200 20.27 16.61 5.94
CA THR A 200 20.68 16.69 7.36
C THR A 200 21.55 17.89 7.67
N VAL A 201 22.14 18.52 6.65
CA VAL A 201 23.02 19.69 6.75
C VAL A 201 22.33 20.96 6.19
N SER A 202 21.02 20.87 5.98
CA SER A 202 20.17 21.94 5.44
C SER A 202 19.06 22.26 6.44
N ASP A 203 18.64 23.52 6.49
CA ASP A 203 17.62 24.00 7.44
C ASP A 203 16.23 23.84 6.83
N ILE A 204 15.70 22.61 6.88
CA ILE A 204 14.42 22.24 6.26
C ILE A 204 13.39 21.99 7.36
N ALA A 205 12.34 22.81 7.38
CA ALA A 205 11.23 22.66 8.31
C ALA A 205 10.60 21.26 8.24
N ALA A 206 10.13 20.74 9.37
CA ALA A 206 9.55 19.39 9.44
C ALA A 206 8.22 19.26 8.67
N SER A 207 7.50 20.36 8.48
CA SER A 207 6.25 20.44 7.71
C SER A 207 6.47 20.62 6.21
N ALA A 208 7.69 20.95 5.76
CA ALA A 208 7.97 21.12 4.33
C ALA A 208 7.88 19.79 3.58
N MET A 209 7.33 19.85 2.36
CA MET A 209 7.17 18.72 1.46
C MET A 209 8.16 18.82 0.30
N ILE A 210 8.96 17.78 0.13
CA ILE A 210 9.99 17.69 -0.90
C ILE A 210 9.76 16.39 -1.66
N VAL A 211 9.40 16.52 -2.92
CA VAL A 211 9.01 15.40 -3.77
C VAL A 211 9.83 15.45 -5.04
N SER A 212 10.47 14.34 -5.40
CA SER A 212 11.26 14.18 -6.62
C SER A 212 12.23 15.35 -6.83
N SER A 213 12.99 15.72 -5.80
CA SER A 213 13.83 16.92 -5.82
C SER A 213 15.22 16.68 -5.26
N LYS A 214 16.23 17.31 -5.88
CA LYS A 214 17.61 17.34 -5.39
C LYS A 214 17.81 18.60 -4.54
N ILE A 215 18.19 18.43 -3.28
CA ILE A 215 18.52 19.55 -2.39
C ILE A 215 20.01 19.50 -2.07
N ALA A 216 20.74 20.58 -2.37
CA ALA A 216 22.15 20.73 -2.02
C ALA A 216 22.32 21.16 -0.54
N PRO A 217 23.51 20.95 0.08
CA PRO A 217 23.77 21.40 1.45
C PRO A 217 23.62 22.91 1.63
N GLY A 218 23.16 23.36 2.80
CA GLY A 218 23.05 24.78 3.13
C GLY A 218 21.85 25.50 2.51
N VAL A 219 20.87 24.77 1.97
CA VAL A 219 19.55 25.30 1.57
C VAL A 219 18.68 25.48 2.81
N SER A 220 17.84 26.53 2.86
CA SER A 220 16.79 26.65 3.88
C SER A 220 15.40 26.58 3.24
N ILE A 221 14.47 25.85 3.87
CA ILE A 221 13.08 25.72 3.42
C ILE A 221 12.16 25.91 4.62
N GLY A 222 11.30 26.93 4.54
CA GLY A 222 10.33 27.29 5.57
C GLY A 222 9.20 26.28 5.73
N GLU A 223 8.34 26.54 6.71
CA GLU A 223 7.22 25.67 7.08
C GLU A 223 6.16 25.60 5.98
N GLU A 224 5.49 24.44 5.85
CA GLU A 224 4.34 24.26 4.94
C GLU A 224 4.63 24.57 3.46
N SER A 225 5.89 24.53 3.04
CA SER A 225 6.32 24.76 1.67
C SER A 225 6.38 23.47 0.85
N LEU A 226 6.11 23.56 -0.46
CA LEU A 226 6.21 22.46 -1.42
C LEU A 226 7.38 22.71 -2.38
N VAL A 227 8.27 21.73 -2.50
CA VAL A 227 9.30 21.66 -3.54
C VAL A 227 9.09 20.38 -4.34
N TYR A 228 8.84 20.53 -5.64
CA TYR A 228 8.54 19.43 -6.55
C TYR A 228 9.40 19.49 -7.81
N ASP A 229 9.92 18.34 -8.25
CA ASP A 229 10.66 18.19 -9.52
C ASP A 229 11.79 19.22 -9.70
N SER A 230 12.52 19.53 -8.62
CA SER A 230 13.45 20.68 -8.59
C SER A 230 14.86 20.28 -8.15
N CYS A 231 15.87 20.93 -8.74
CA CYS A 231 17.26 20.91 -8.27
C CYS A 231 17.62 22.24 -7.61
N ILE A 232 17.70 22.25 -6.28
CA ILE A 232 17.99 23.44 -5.49
C ILE A 232 19.46 23.44 -5.06
N SER A 233 20.22 24.35 -5.64
CA SER A 233 21.64 24.57 -5.33
C SER A 233 21.88 25.32 -4.00
N THR A 234 23.10 25.21 -3.46
CA THR A 234 23.52 25.91 -2.24
C THR A 234 23.34 27.43 -2.38
N GLY A 235 22.88 28.08 -1.30
CA GLY A 235 22.68 29.54 -1.28
C GLY A 235 21.25 29.98 -1.64
N VAL A 236 20.35 29.03 -1.91
CA VAL A 236 18.91 29.27 -2.07
C VAL A 236 18.20 29.19 -0.72
N GLN A 237 17.34 30.17 -0.45
CA GLN A 237 16.44 30.20 0.71
C GLN A 237 14.99 30.27 0.21
N ILE A 238 14.17 29.34 0.68
CA ILE A 238 12.73 29.27 0.37
C ILE A 238 11.97 29.59 1.65
N GLY A 239 11.13 30.61 1.60
CA GLY A 239 10.25 31.03 2.69
C GLY A 239 9.18 29.99 3.03
N SER A 240 8.37 30.30 4.03
CA SER A 240 7.25 29.47 4.48
C SER A 240 6.02 29.64 3.58
N GLN A 241 5.22 28.59 3.45
CA GLN A 241 4.04 28.54 2.59
C GLN A 241 4.34 28.88 1.12
N SER A 242 5.49 28.41 0.63
CA SER A 242 5.97 28.71 -0.72
C SER A 242 5.96 27.46 -1.60
N ILE A 243 5.76 27.65 -2.91
CA ILE A 243 5.69 26.55 -3.88
C ILE A 243 6.81 26.71 -4.91
N VAL A 244 7.60 25.65 -5.09
CA VAL A 244 8.69 25.60 -6.07
C VAL A 244 8.50 24.37 -6.95
N VAL A 245 8.37 24.55 -8.27
CA VAL A 245 8.15 23.45 -9.22
C VAL A 245 9.07 23.55 -10.43
N GLY A 246 9.77 22.46 -10.74
CA GLY A 246 10.59 22.36 -11.95
C GLY A 246 11.88 23.18 -11.93
N VAL A 247 12.21 23.81 -10.80
CA VAL A 247 13.27 24.81 -10.72
C VAL A 247 14.62 24.13 -10.61
N ASN A 248 15.48 24.38 -11.59
CA ASN A 248 16.81 23.79 -11.68
C ASN A 248 17.90 24.86 -11.59
N VAL A 249 18.25 25.26 -10.37
CA VAL A 249 19.32 26.23 -10.15
C VAL A 249 20.66 25.54 -10.40
N PRO A 250 21.44 25.91 -11.44
CA PRO A 250 22.67 25.21 -11.77
C PRO A 250 23.73 25.37 -10.66
N GLU A 251 24.45 24.28 -10.36
CA GLU A 251 25.60 24.33 -9.46
C GLU A 251 26.70 25.17 -10.11
N VAL A 252 27.13 26.25 -9.45
CA VAL A 252 28.20 27.11 -9.96
C VAL A 252 29.54 26.40 -9.78
N HIS A 253 29.90 25.52 -10.72
CA HIS A 253 31.23 24.94 -10.81
C HIS A 253 32.17 25.95 -11.50
N ASN A 254 32.87 26.79 -10.73
CA ASN A 254 34.29 27.09 -10.93
C ASN A 254 34.84 28.20 -10.03
N THR A 255 35.97 27.86 -9.39
CA THR A 255 37.22 28.63 -9.36
C THR A 255 37.14 30.13 -9.71
N VAL A 256 37.45 30.95 -8.70
CA VAL A 256 37.83 32.37 -8.81
C VAL A 256 36.69 33.39 -9.02
N ALA A 257 35.70 33.42 -8.12
CA ALA A 257 35.03 34.68 -7.73
C ALA A 257 34.28 34.53 -6.39
N ARG A 258 34.54 35.44 -5.46
CA ARG A 258 34.01 35.51 -4.09
C ARG A 258 32.52 35.90 -3.97
N ASN A 259 31.72 35.81 -5.04
CA ASN A 259 30.29 36.12 -4.96
C ASN A 259 29.49 34.81 -4.98
N SER A 260 29.21 34.27 -3.79
CA SER A 260 28.24 33.18 -3.64
C SER A 260 26.89 33.62 -4.19
N PHE A 261 26.41 32.97 -5.24
CA PHE A 261 25.03 33.15 -5.71
C PHE A 261 24.08 32.95 -4.52
N ARG A 262 23.22 33.93 -4.27
CA ARG A 262 22.18 33.87 -3.23
C ARG A 262 20.86 34.27 -3.84
N PHE A 263 19.85 33.42 -3.66
CA PHE A 263 18.49 33.68 -4.10
C PHE A 263 17.54 33.39 -2.95
N MET A 264 16.60 34.30 -2.71
CA MET A 264 15.59 34.17 -1.66
C MET A 264 14.21 34.24 -2.30
N LEU A 265 13.44 33.17 -2.16
CA LEU A 265 12.00 33.17 -2.40
C LEU A 265 11.32 33.54 -1.07
N PRO A 266 10.59 34.66 -0.98
CA PRO A 266 9.93 35.06 0.28
C PRO A 266 8.82 34.09 0.69
N ASP A 267 8.28 34.29 1.89
CA ASP A 267 7.10 33.58 2.36
C ASP A 267 5.91 33.82 1.44
N ARG A 268 5.04 32.82 1.27
CA ARG A 268 3.81 32.91 0.46
C ARG A 268 4.07 33.29 -0.99
N HIS A 269 5.15 32.76 -1.59
CA HIS A 269 5.47 32.97 -3.00
C HIS A 269 5.59 31.65 -3.76
N CYS A 270 5.31 31.72 -5.05
CA CYS A 270 5.44 30.61 -5.97
C CYS A 270 6.55 30.89 -6.99
N LEU A 271 7.28 29.84 -7.36
CA LEU A 271 8.34 29.88 -8.36
C LEU A 271 8.25 28.63 -9.24
N TRP A 272 8.11 28.82 -10.53
CA TRP A 272 7.99 27.74 -11.51
C TRP A 272 8.93 27.95 -12.67
N GLU A 273 9.41 26.87 -13.24
CA GLU A 273 10.22 26.89 -14.44
C GLU A 273 9.55 26.09 -15.55
N VAL A 274 9.31 26.72 -16.70
CA VAL A 274 8.50 26.15 -17.78
C VAL A 274 9.24 26.23 -19.12
N PRO A 275 9.38 25.11 -19.86
CA PRO A 275 9.95 25.13 -21.21
C PRO A 275 8.95 25.68 -22.24
N LEU A 276 9.45 26.45 -23.21
CA LEU A 276 8.64 27.01 -24.29
C LEU A 276 8.97 26.37 -25.65
N VAL A 277 7.95 26.16 -26.47
CA VAL A 277 8.10 25.63 -27.83
C VAL A 277 8.96 26.55 -28.68
N GLY A 278 10.06 26.02 -29.23
CA GLY A 278 10.98 26.75 -30.09
C GLY A 278 11.98 27.66 -29.36
N CYS A 279 11.97 27.68 -28.03
CA CYS A 279 12.98 28.35 -27.20
C CYS A 279 13.91 27.30 -26.58
N LYS A 280 15.22 27.60 -26.54
CA LYS A 280 16.18 26.74 -25.81
C LYS A 280 16.12 27.04 -24.30
N GLU A 281 15.85 28.28 -23.96
CA GLU A 281 15.72 28.77 -22.60
C GLU A 281 14.33 28.45 -22.03
N ARG A 282 14.30 28.07 -20.75
CA ARG A 282 13.07 27.94 -19.97
C ARG A 282 12.68 29.31 -19.41
N VAL A 283 11.40 29.53 -19.11
CA VAL A 283 10.92 30.77 -18.50
C VAL A 283 10.64 30.54 -17.03
N ILE A 284 11.08 31.48 -16.19
CA ILE A 284 10.81 31.45 -14.75
C ILE A 284 9.58 32.32 -14.46
N VAL A 285 8.55 31.69 -13.90
CA VAL A 285 7.30 32.32 -13.49
C VAL A 285 7.30 32.45 -11.98
N TYR A 286 6.89 33.60 -11.48
CA TYR A 286 6.78 33.88 -10.05
C TYR A 286 5.57 34.75 -9.74
N CYS A 287 4.93 34.47 -8.62
CA CYS A 287 3.78 35.22 -8.11
C CYS A 287 3.61 34.97 -6.61
N GLY A 288 2.66 35.66 -5.99
CA GLY A 288 2.23 35.39 -4.62
C GLY A 288 1.30 34.18 -4.58
N LEU A 289 1.34 33.42 -3.48
CA LEU A 289 0.55 32.22 -3.26
C LEU A 289 -0.96 32.42 -3.47
N HIS A 290 -1.45 33.62 -3.13
CA HIS A 290 -2.86 34.00 -3.20
C HIS A 290 -3.19 34.93 -4.38
N ASP A 291 -2.26 35.14 -5.31
CA ASP A 291 -2.55 35.96 -6.49
C ASP A 291 -3.50 35.21 -7.42
N ASN A 292 -4.73 35.71 -7.58
CA ASN A 292 -5.65 35.19 -8.59
C ASN A 292 -5.32 35.80 -9.96
N PRO A 293 -4.91 35.00 -10.97
CA PRO A 293 -4.46 35.53 -12.25
C PRO A 293 -5.50 36.36 -13.02
N LYS A 294 -6.79 36.10 -12.78
CA LYS A 294 -7.92 36.68 -13.53
C LYS A 294 -8.56 37.88 -12.82
N ASN A 295 -8.20 38.16 -11.57
CA ASN A 295 -8.70 39.35 -10.87
C ASN A 295 -8.10 40.61 -11.50
N SER A 296 -8.96 41.54 -11.90
CA SER A 296 -8.50 42.74 -12.58
C SER A 296 -7.95 43.78 -11.60
N VAL A 297 -7.12 44.68 -12.11
CA VAL A 297 -6.55 45.80 -11.34
C VAL A 297 -7.66 46.66 -10.70
N SER A 298 -8.85 46.72 -11.32
CA SER A 298 -10.02 47.43 -10.80
C SER A 298 -10.78 46.68 -9.69
N LYS A 299 -10.57 45.37 -9.57
CA LYS A 299 -11.16 44.47 -8.57
C LYS A 299 -10.09 43.95 -7.61
N ASP A 300 -9.22 44.85 -7.15
CA ASP A 300 -8.17 44.55 -6.17
C ASP A 300 -7.22 43.41 -6.54
N GLY A 301 -6.94 43.22 -7.84
CA GLY A 301 -5.94 42.26 -8.31
C GLY A 301 -4.55 42.52 -7.72
N THR A 302 -3.81 41.45 -7.47
CA THR A 302 -2.49 41.47 -6.84
C THR A 302 -1.41 40.82 -7.71
N PHE A 303 -0.16 41.18 -7.44
CA PHE A 303 1.04 40.51 -7.94
C PHE A 303 2.12 40.47 -6.84
N CYS A 304 2.72 39.31 -6.64
CA CYS A 304 3.61 39.00 -5.52
C CYS A 304 2.97 39.38 -4.16
N GLY A 305 1.67 39.11 -4.00
CA GLY A 305 0.90 39.42 -2.79
C GLY A 305 0.66 40.90 -2.52
N LYS A 306 0.98 41.79 -3.47
CA LYS A 306 0.81 43.24 -3.36
C LYS A 306 -0.19 43.75 -4.40
N PRO A 307 -1.03 44.76 -4.09
CA PRO A 307 -1.91 45.37 -5.09
C PRO A 307 -1.12 45.94 -6.28
N TRP A 308 -1.61 45.76 -7.50
CA TRP A 308 -0.93 46.22 -8.73
C TRP A 308 -0.50 47.69 -8.66
N LYS A 309 -1.34 48.59 -8.15
CA LYS A 309 -0.99 50.03 -8.01
C LYS A 309 0.28 50.25 -7.20
N LYS A 310 0.50 49.45 -6.16
CA LYS A 310 1.69 49.54 -5.30
C LYS A 310 2.92 48.98 -6.04
N VAL A 311 2.79 47.83 -6.69
CA VAL A 311 3.88 47.21 -7.47
C VAL A 311 4.37 48.16 -8.58
N LEU A 312 3.45 48.75 -9.34
CA LEU A 312 3.77 49.68 -10.43
C LEU A 312 4.48 50.94 -9.91
N GLY A 313 4.01 51.47 -8.77
CA GLY A 313 4.63 52.64 -8.12
C GLY A 313 6.02 52.34 -7.57
N ASP A 314 6.18 51.22 -6.86
CA ASP A 314 7.43 50.82 -6.22
C ASP A 314 8.54 50.52 -7.27
N LEU A 315 8.17 49.93 -8.42
CA LEU A 315 9.11 49.50 -9.47
C LEU A 315 9.24 50.48 -10.65
N GLY A 316 8.50 51.58 -10.65
CA GLY A 316 8.48 52.55 -11.76
C GLY A 316 7.93 52.00 -13.09
N ILE A 317 7.14 50.93 -13.04
CA ILE A 317 6.53 50.29 -14.22
C ILE A 317 5.23 51.01 -14.57
N HIS A 318 5.00 51.28 -15.85
CA HIS A 318 3.78 51.93 -16.33
C HIS A 318 2.83 50.91 -16.96
N ASP A 319 1.51 51.16 -16.93
CA ASP A 319 0.50 50.27 -17.52
C ASP A 319 0.81 49.86 -18.98
N ALA A 320 1.29 50.81 -19.78
CA ALA A 320 1.64 50.59 -21.17
C ALA A 320 2.80 49.60 -21.34
N ASP A 321 3.68 49.46 -20.34
CA ASP A 321 4.79 48.51 -20.37
C ASP A 321 4.29 47.05 -20.27
N LEU A 322 3.11 46.81 -19.67
CA LEU A 322 2.54 45.48 -19.40
C LEU A 322 1.43 45.08 -20.37
N TRP A 323 0.48 45.98 -20.65
CA TRP A 323 -0.74 45.69 -21.41
C TRP A 323 -0.79 46.41 -22.77
N GLY A 324 0.21 47.24 -23.07
CA GLY A 324 0.26 48.05 -24.29
C GLY A 324 -0.72 49.23 -24.29
N HIS A 325 -0.89 49.87 -25.45
CA HIS A 325 -1.70 51.08 -25.61
C HIS A 325 -3.15 50.84 -26.07
N LYS A 326 -3.55 49.59 -26.30
CA LYS A 326 -4.94 49.26 -26.69
C LYS A 326 -5.80 49.15 -25.43
N GLU A 327 -7.01 49.71 -25.46
CA GLU A 327 -8.03 49.47 -24.42
C GLU A 327 -8.44 47.98 -24.44
N SER A 328 -7.71 47.16 -23.68
CA SER A 328 -8.05 45.75 -23.47
C SER A 328 -9.08 45.61 -22.34
N LYS A 329 -9.91 44.57 -22.47
CA LYS A 329 -10.79 44.08 -21.40
C LYS A 329 -9.93 43.67 -20.18
N ASP A 330 -10.40 44.05 -18.99
CA ASP A 330 -9.87 43.70 -17.66
C ASP A 330 -8.34 43.45 -17.58
N LYS A 331 -7.57 44.49 -17.26
CA LYS A 331 -6.13 44.40 -16.96
C LYS A 331 -5.92 43.48 -15.75
N CYS A 332 -5.21 42.37 -15.90
CA CYS A 332 -4.96 41.39 -14.83
C CYS A 332 -3.60 40.70 -15.04
N LEU A 333 -3.20 39.82 -14.11
CA LEU A 333 -1.94 39.06 -14.22
C LEU A 333 -1.96 38.10 -15.43
N TRP A 334 -3.12 37.54 -15.77
CA TRP A 334 -3.28 36.61 -16.89
C TRP A 334 -2.79 37.18 -18.23
N ASN A 335 -3.07 38.47 -18.48
CA ASN A 335 -2.74 39.15 -19.74
C ASN A 335 -1.56 40.15 -19.63
N ALA A 336 -0.90 40.25 -18.47
CA ALA A 336 0.24 41.14 -18.27
C ALA A 336 1.54 40.54 -18.85
N LYS A 337 2.23 41.26 -19.74
CA LYS A 337 3.55 40.84 -20.26
C LYS A 337 4.67 41.12 -19.25
N ILE A 338 4.71 40.30 -18.20
CA ILE A 338 5.57 40.53 -17.04
C ILE A 338 6.79 39.62 -16.98
N PHE A 339 6.73 38.40 -17.54
CA PHE A 339 7.78 37.40 -17.39
C PHE A 339 8.84 37.53 -18.50
N PRO A 340 10.10 37.87 -18.17
CA PRO A 340 11.15 38.03 -19.17
C PRO A 340 11.67 36.67 -19.66
N VAL A 341 12.06 36.61 -20.93
CA VAL A 341 12.74 35.46 -21.54
C VAL A 341 14.20 35.87 -21.78
N LEU A 342 15.07 35.50 -20.84
CA LEU A 342 16.50 35.87 -20.80
C LEU A 342 17.33 34.67 -20.32
N SER A 343 18.64 34.89 -20.08
CA SER A 343 19.46 33.87 -19.43
C SER A 343 18.97 33.59 -18.00
N TYR A 344 19.21 32.37 -17.50
CA TYR A 344 18.71 31.90 -16.19
C TYR A 344 19.07 32.84 -15.03
N SER A 345 20.32 33.33 -15.01
CA SER A 345 20.81 34.26 -13.98
C SER A 345 20.11 35.61 -14.04
N GLU A 346 19.90 36.16 -15.24
CA GLU A 346 19.19 37.44 -15.42
C GLU A 346 17.71 37.32 -15.05
N MET A 347 17.06 36.20 -15.37
CA MET A 347 15.68 35.95 -14.96
C MET A 347 15.53 35.90 -13.44
N LEU A 348 16.44 35.24 -12.71
CA LEU A 348 16.40 35.20 -11.24
C LEU A 348 16.70 36.57 -10.61
N GLN A 349 17.58 37.37 -11.22
CA GLN A 349 17.82 38.75 -10.80
C GLN A 349 16.56 39.62 -10.98
N LEU A 350 15.92 39.54 -12.15
CA LEU A 350 14.68 40.25 -12.42
C LEU A 350 13.52 39.76 -11.55
N ALA A 351 13.44 38.47 -11.23
CA ALA A 351 12.47 37.92 -10.29
C ALA A 351 12.64 38.54 -8.89
N THR A 352 13.89 38.63 -8.41
CA THR A 352 14.21 39.25 -7.12
C THR A 352 13.78 40.73 -7.08
N TRP A 353 13.99 41.45 -8.19
CA TRP A 353 13.55 42.84 -8.35
C TRP A 353 12.02 42.97 -8.40
N LEU A 354 11.33 42.15 -9.21
CA LEU A 354 9.87 42.20 -9.36
C LEU A 354 9.10 41.77 -8.09
N MET A 355 9.71 40.94 -7.24
CA MET A 355 9.19 40.66 -5.88
C MET A 355 9.41 41.83 -4.90
N GLY A 356 10.27 42.79 -5.25
CA GLY A 356 10.60 43.97 -4.45
C GLY A 356 11.62 43.72 -3.35
N LEU A 357 12.60 42.83 -3.59
CA LEU A 357 13.63 42.43 -2.61
C LEU A 357 14.97 43.16 -2.79
N CYS A 358 15.16 43.89 -3.90
CA CYS A 358 16.39 44.62 -4.21
C CYS A 358 16.13 46.13 -4.33
N ASN A 359 16.95 46.96 -3.66
CA ASN A 359 16.87 48.43 -3.70
C ASN A 359 18.17 49.10 -4.22
N LEU A 360 18.85 48.52 -5.22
CA LEU A 360 20.13 49.04 -5.73
C LEU A 360 20.03 49.45 -7.21
N GLY A 361 19.87 50.76 -7.46
CA GLY A 361 20.10 51.36 -8.79
C GLY A 361 19.16 50.90 -9.92
N ASP A 362 17.85 50.96 -9.66
CA ASP A 362 16.77 50.35 -10.44
C ASP A 362 16.68 50.70 -11.93
N GLU A 363 17.35 51.76 -12.40
CA GLU A 363 17.35 52.11 -13.82
C GLU A 363 17.91 50.97 -14.70
N TYR A 364 18.93 50.25 -14.22
CA TYR A 364 19.51 49.15 -14.99
C TYR A 364 18.53 47.98 -15.15
N LEU A 365 17.93 47.51 -14.06
CA LEU A 365 17.03 46.35 -14.08
C LEU A 365 15.69 46.67 -14.77
N LEU A 366 15.15 47.87 -14.55
CA LEU A 366 13.97 48.35 -15.27
C LEU A 366 14.26 48.44 -16.78
N SER A 367 15.42 48.98 -17.17
CA SER A 367 15.85 49.05 -18.58
C SER A 367 16.04 47.66 -19.19
N LEU A 368 16.70 46.75 -18.47
CA LEU A 368 16.88 45.36 -18.89
C LEU A 368 15.52 44.66 -19.09
N TRP A 369 14.62 44.79 -18.11
CA TRP A 369 13.28 44.21 -18.17
C TRP A 369 12.47 44.78 -19.35
N LYS A 370 12.47 46.11 -19.56
CA LYS A 370 11.76 46.75 -20.68
C LYS A 370 12.27 46.30 -22.05
N ARG A 371 13.58 46.07 -22.20
CA ARG A 371 14.21 45.62 -23.46
C ARG A 371 14.07 44.12 -23.70
N SER A 372 13.78 43.34 -22.67
CA SER A 372 13.61 41.89 -22.79
C SER A 372 12.34 41.51 -23.55
N GLY A 373 12.39 40.36 -24.24
CA GLY A 373 11.18 39.70 -24.71
C GLY A 373 10.38 39.23 -23.50
N ARG A 374 9.12 39.65 -23.38
CA ARG A 374 8.27 39.35 -22.22
C ARG A 374 7.01 38.63 -22.65
N ILE A 375 6.58 37.67 -21.84
CA ILE A 375 5.40 36.85 -22.05
C ILE A 375 4.40 37.02 -20.91
N SER A 376 3.12 36.91 -21.25
CA SER A 376 2.01 36.83 -20.28
C SER A 376 1.67 35.38 -19.94
N LEU A 377 0.90 35.12 -18.88
CA LEU A 377 0.43 33.76 -18.58
C LEU A 377 -0.45 33.19 -19.70
N GLU A 378 -1.25 34.03 -20.35
CA GLU A 378 -2.06 33.63 -21.52
C GLU A 378 -1.19 33.13 -22.68
N GLU A 379 -0.13 33.88 -23.01
CA GLU A 379 0.80 33.51 -24.06
C GLU A 379 1.63 32.28 -23.65
N LEU A 380 2.09 32.22 -22.40
CA LEU A 380 2.82 31.09 -21.81
C LEU A 380 2.00 29.81 -21.96
N HIS A 381 0.74 29.80 -21.54
CA HIS A 381 -0.14 28.64 -21.59
C HIS A 381 -0.30 28.07 -23.03
N ARG A 382 -0.20 28.91 -24.06
CA ARG A 382 -0.27 28.48 -25.47
C ARG A 382 1.05 27.95 -26.01
N SER A 383 2.17 28.29 -25.37
CA SER A 383 3.51 28.00 -25.87
C SER A 383 4.31 27.04 -24.99
N ILE A 384 3.72 26.45 -23.95
CA ILE A 384 4.37 25.41 -23.12
C ILE A 384 4.75 24.21 -23.99
N ASP A 385 6.00 23.78 -23.89
CA ASP A 385 6.47 22.52 -24.46
C ASP A 385 6.22 21.37 -23.47
N PHE A 386 4.99 20.86 -23.48
CA PHE A 386 4.58 19.76 -22.59
C PHE A 386 5.41 18.50 -22.77
N SER A 387 5.85 18.21 -24.00
CA SER A 387 6.68 17.03 -24.29
C SER A 387 8.04 17.14 -23.62
N ASN A 388 8.71 18.29 -23.73
CA ASN A 388 9.99 18.54 -23.06
C ASN A 388 9.83 18.62 -21.53
N MET A 389 8.74 19.21 -21.04
CA MET A 389 8.44 19.23 -19.61
C MET A 389 8.29 17.80 -19.04
N TRP A 390 7.52 16.95 -19.72
CA TRP A 390 7.32 15.55 -19.36
C TRP A 390 8.61 14.73 -19.41
N LEU A 391 9.35 14.79 -20.53
CA LEU A 391 10.65 14.12 -20.69
C LEU A 391 11.66 14.59 -19.64
N GLY A 392 11.67 15.90 -19.34
CA GLY A 392 12.53 16.48 -18.32
C GLY A 392 12.26 15.93 -16.93
N SER A 393 10.98 15.82 -16.54
CA SER A 393 10.60 15.27 -15.24
C SER A 393 10.93 13.77 -15.12
N ILE A 394 10.66 12.98 -16.17
CA ILE A 394 11.05 11.55 -16.20
C ILE A 394 12.56 11.39 -15.99
N ASN A 395 13.37 12.12 -16.76
CA ASN A 395 14.81 12.04 -16.66
C ASN A 395 15.30 12.49 -15.28
N HIS A 396 14.70 13.55 -14.73
CA HIS A 396 15.04 14.02 -13.39
C HIS A 396 14.76 12.97 -12.31
N GLN A 397 13.61 12.30 -12.38
CA GLN A 397 13.26 11.23 -11.45
C GLN A 397 14.17 10.01 -11.61
N ALA A 398 14.50 9.62 -12.84
CA ALA A 398 15.45 8.55 -13.11
C ALA A 398 16.84 8.85 -12.53
N ASP A 399 17.34 10.08 -12.69
CA ASP A 399 18.63 10.52 -12.14
C ASP A 399 18.64 10.50 -10.60
N LEU A 400 17.55 10.96 -9.97
CA LEU A 400 17.39 10.91 -8.52
C LEU A 400 17.33 9.47 -8.01
N ALA A 401 16.58 8.59 -8.69
CA ALA A 401 16.50 7.18 -8.36
C ALA A 401 17.89 6.51 -8.46
N ALA A 402 18.64 6.79 -9.53
CA ALA A 402 20.02 6.33 -9.69
C ALA A 402 20.92 6.82 -8.54
N GLY A 403 20.82 8.09 -8.17
CA GLY A 403 21.57 8.64 -7.03
C GLY A 403 21.22 7.96 -5.70
N ILE A 404 19.94 7.65 -5.46
CA ILE A 404 19.49 6.92 -4.27
C ILE A 404 20.03 5.49 -4.26
N VAL A 405 19.96 4.77 -5.40
CA VAL A 405 20.48 3.40 -5.51
C VAL A 405 21.99 3.39 -5.29
N ALA A 406 22.72 4.31 -5.91
CA ALA A 406 24.17 4.45 -5.69
C ALA A 406 24.51 4.65 -4.20
N ALA A 407 23.77 5.53 -3.50
CA ALA A 407 23.96 5.72 -2.07
C ALA A 407 23.62 4.45 -1.26
N CYS A 408 22.53 3.77 -1.59
CA CYS A 408 22.13 2.52 -0.92
C CYS A 408 23.22 1.43 -1.05
N LEU A 409 23.79 1.27 -2.24
CA LEU A 409 24.83 0.28 -2.51
C LEU A 409 26.18 0.65 -1.86
N ASN A 410 26.56 1.93 -1.91
CA ASN A 410 27.84 2.40 -1.36
C ASN A 410 27.89 2.34 0.18
N PHE A 411 26.77 2.64 0.84
CA PHE A 411 26.69 2.68 2.31
C PHE A 411 26.02 1.44 2.93
N GLY A 412 25.60 0.46 2.13
CA GLY A 412 24.87 -0.73 2.60
C GLY A 412 23.48 -0.43 3.18
N LEU A 413 22.89 0.73 2.87
CA LEU A 413 21.59 1.19 3.41
C LEU A 413 20.41 0.66 2.59
N LEU A 414 20.22 -0.67 2.55
CA LEU A 414 19.25 -1.35 1.69
C LEU A 414 17.79 -1.34 2.22
N GLY A 415 17.41 -0.28 2.95
CA GLY A 415 16.07 -0.09 3.49
C GLY A 415 15.03 0.42 2.47
N ARG A 416 15.44 0.70 1.24
CA ARG A 416 14.59 1.21 0.15
C ARG A 416 14.17 0.11 -0.83
N ASN A 417 13.11 0.38 -1.59
CA ASN A 417 12.65 -0.51 -2.65
C ASN A 417 13.47 -0.35 -3.93
N LEU A 418 14.50 -1.20 -4.06
CA LEU A 418 15.41 -1.14 -5.20
C LEU A 418 14.75 -1.61 -6.49
N SER A 419 13.79 -2.55 -6.45
CA SER A 419 13.03 -2.94 -7.63
C SER A 419 12.25 -1.74 -8.21
N GLN A 420 11.54 -1.00 -7.36
CA GLN A 420 10.84 0.22 -7.78
C GLN A 420 11.82 1.29 -8.28
N LEU A 421 12.91 1.55 -7.55
CA LEU A 421 13.92 2.53 -7.99
C LEU A 421 14.55 2.15 -9.34
N CYS A 422 14.77 0.86 -9.61
CA CYS A 422 15.22 0.41 -10.93
C CYS A 422 14.17 0.66 -12.00
N GLN A 423 12.88 0.48 -11.72
CA GLN A 423 11.81 0.83 -12.67
C GLN A 423 11.79 2.33 -12.99
N GLU A 424 12.04 3.19 -12.01
CA GLU A 424 12.19 4.65 -12.22
C GLU A 424 13.41 4.95 -13.10
N ILE A 425 14.56 4.32 -12.84
CA ILE A 425 15.77 4.47 -13.66
C ILE A 425 15.52 4.05 -15.11
N LEU A 426 14.80 2.94 -15.32
CA LEU A 426 14.48 2.41 -16.64
C LEU A 426 13.50 3.27 -17.45
N GLN A 427 12.81 4.24 -16.82
CA GLN A 427 12.02 5.22 -17.58
C GLN A 427 12.89 6.11 -18.47
N ASN A 428 14.19 6.24 -18.15
CA ASN A 428 15.15 6.88 -19.04
C ASN A 428 15.65 5.87 -20.09
N GLU A 429 15.02 5.90 -21.27
CA GLU A 429 15.29 4.97 -22.38
C GLU A 429 16.75 5.01 -22.89
N ALA A 430 17.48 6.12 -22.67
CA ALA A 430 18.80 6.32 -23.25
C ALA A 430 19.94 5.69 -22.44
N THR A 431 19.82 5.67 -21.10
CA THR A 431 20.92 5.27 -20.19
C THR A 431 20.48 4.39 -19.04
N GLY A 432 19.17 4.15 -18.84
CA GLY A 432 18.67 3.45 -17.66
C GLY A 432 19.21 2.03 -17.52
N VAL A 433 19.33 1.29 -18.62
CA VAL A 433 19.84 -0.09 -18.63
C VAL A 433 21.34 -0.11 -18.30
N GLU A 434 22.13 0.81 -18.86
CA GLU A 434 23.56 0.93 -18.60
C GLU A 434 23.83 1.23 -17.12
N ILE A 435 23.07 2.15 -16.52
CA ILE A 435 23.16 2.48 -15.09
C ILE A 435 22.86 1.25 -14.22
N CYS A 436 21.80 0.50 -14.53
CA CYS A 436 21.47 -0.74 -13.82
C CYS A 436 22.59 -1.79 -13.95
N LYS A 437 23.25 -1.91 -15.11
CA LYS A 437 24.40 -2.81 -15.32
C LYS A 437 25.62 -2.38 -14.50
N GLU A 438 25.88 -1.08 -14.40
CA GLU A 438 26.93 -0.54 -13.52
C GLU A 438 26.66 -0.90 -12.06
N PHE A 439 25.42 -0.73 -11.57
CA PHE A 439 25.03 -1.12 -10.22
C PHE A 439 25.11 -2.63 -9.98
N LEU A 440 24.72 -3.45 -10.96
CA LEU A 440 24.86 -4.90 -10.90
C LEU A 440 26.33 -5.32 -10.69
N SER A 441 27.28 -4.61 -11.28
CA SER A 441 28.72 -4.88 -11.10
C SER A 441 29.22 -4.63 -9.66
N LEU A 442 28.50 -3.85 -8.85
CA LEU A 442 28.82 -3.55 -7.45
C LEU A 442 28.28 -4.62 -6.47
N CYS A 443 27.33 -5.45 -6.89
CA CYS A 443 26.70 -6.48 -6.04
C CYS A 443 27.67 -7.46 -5.37
N PRO A 444 28.75 -7.96 -6.02
CA PRO A 444 29.71 -8.84 -5.38
C PRO A 444 30.40 -8.19 -4.15
N ASN A 445 30.68 -6.88 -4.22
CA ASN A 445 31.28 -6.15 -3.11
C ASN A 445 30.30 -5.96 -1.95
N LEU A 446 29.01 -5.77 -2.25
CA LEU A 446 27.94 -5.67 -1.26
C LEU A 446 27.84 -6.95 -0.40
N GLN A 447 28.01 -8.12 -1.01
CA GLN A 447 28.00 -9.41 -0.31
C GLN A 447 29.21 -9.62 0.60
N ALA A 448 30.34 -8.98 0.30
CA ALA A 448 31.54 -9.01 1.12
C ALA A 448 31.49 -8.00 2.29
N GLN A 449 30.61 -6.98 2.21
CA GLN A 449 30.47 -5.96 3.23
C GLN A 449 29.69 -6.48 4.45
N ASN A 450 30.42 -6.62 5.55
CA ASN A 450 29.97 -6.83 6.94
C ASN A 450 28.68 -7.70 7.11
N PRO A 451 28.79 -9.05 7.04
CA PRO A 451 27.63 -9.96 7.08
C PRO A 451 26.86 -9.94 8.42
N GLN A 452 27.37 -9.23 9.44
CA GLN A 452 26.68 -9.00 10.71
C GLN A 452 25.66 -7.84 10.66
N ILE A 453 25.76 -6.94 9.67
CA ILE A 453 24.92 -5.74 9.55
C ILE A 453 23.78 -5.95 8.54
N LEU A 454 24.03 -6.69 7.45
CA LEU A 454 23.07 -6.87 6.37
C LEU A 454 22.69 -8.35 6.19
N PRO A 455 21.39 -8.70 6.24
CA PRO A 455 20.91 -10.05 5.90
C PRO A 455 21.30 -10.45 4.46
N LYS A 456 21.77 -11.68 4.29
CA LYS A 456 22.13 -12.26 2.97
C LYS A 456 20.92 -12.33 2.05
N SER A 457 19.74 -12.67 2.58
CA SER A 457 18.47 -12.69 1.85
C SER A 457 18.20 -11.34 1.21
N ARG A 458 18.42 -10.24 1.94
CA ARG A 458 18.27 -8.88 1.42
C ARG A 458 19.31 -8.55 0.34
N ALA A 459 20.58 -8.90 0.56
CA ALA A 459 21.63 -8.67 -0.44
C ALA A 459 21.35 -9.45 -1.74
N HIS A 460 20.90 -10.71 -1.64
CA HIS A 460 20.49 -11.51 -2.79
C HIS A 460 19.25 -10.93 -3.48
N GLN A 461 18.26 -10.41 -2.73
CA GLN A 461 17.08 -9.77 -3.33
C GLN A 461 17.49 -8.53 -4.14
N VAL A 462 18.41 -7.71 -3.63
CA VAL A 462 18.92 -6.55 -4.39
C VAL A 462 19.62 -6.99 -5.68
N HIS A 463 20.43 -8.05 -5.61
CA HIS A 463 21.07 -8.62 -6.80
C HIS A 463 20.01 -9.12 -7.80
N LEU A 464 18.97 -9.82 -7.32
CA LEU A 464 17.85 -10.28 -8.14
C LEU A 464 17.11 -9.12 -8.82
N ASP A 465 16.78 -8.07 -8.07
CA ASP A 465 16.08 -6.89 -8.58
C ASP A 465 16.89 -6.22 -9.72
N LEU A 466 18.22 -6.11 -9.56
CA LEU A 466 19.12 -5.56 -10.58
C LEU A 466 19.27 -6.47 -11.80
N LEU A 467 19.34 -7.80 -11.62
CA LEU A 467 19.37 -8.75 -12.74
C LEU A 467 18.11 -8.64 -13.60
N ARG A 468 16.94 -8.54 -12.96
CA ARG A 468 15.66 -8.32 -13.65
C ARG A 468 15.63 -6.98 -14.38
N ALA A 469 16.13 -5.92 -13.76
CA ALA A 469 16.24 -4.61 -14.41
C ALA A 469 17.18 -4.63 -15.64
N CYS A 470 18.17 -5.52 -15.65
CA CYS A 470 19.09 -5.74 -16.78
C CYS A 470 18.58 -6.77 -17.81
N CYS A 471 17.37 -7.31 -17.65
CA CYS A 471 16.79 -8.37 -18.49
C CYS A 471 17.59 -9.70 -18.49
N GLU A 472 18.31 -10.01 -17.41
CA GLU A 472 19.12 -11.23 -17.25
C GLU A 472 18.32 -12.37 -16.59
N GLU A 473 17.24 -12.84 -17.24
CA GLU A 473 16.22 -13.68 -16.59
C GLU A 473 16.72 -15.06 -16.13
N GLN A 474 17.67 -15.67 -16.86
CA GLN A 474 18.26 -16.95 -16.46
C GLN A 474 19.04 -16.83 -15.14
N MET A 475 19.86 -15.80 -15.02
CA MET A 475 20.62 -15.53 -13.79
C MET A 475 19.69 -15.07 -12.65
N ALA A 476 18.63 -14.33 -12.98
CA ALA A 476 17.61 -13.94 -12.01
C ALA A 476 16.94 -15.18 -11.38
N SER A 477 16.54 -16.16 -12.19
CA SER A 477 15.96 -17.42 -11.70
C SER A 477 16.91 -18.18 -10.74
N GLU A 478 18.20 -18.29 -11.09
CA GLU A 478 19.20 -18.87 -10.20
C GLU A 478 19.39 -18.08 -8.89
N MET A 479 19.35 -16.75 -8.97
CA MET A 479 19.47 -15.88 -7.81
C MET A 479 18.26 -15.98 -6.89
N GLU A 480 17.05 -16.15 -7.43
CA GLU A 480 15.83 -16.34 -6.66
C GLU A 480 15.93 -17.56 -5.73
N HIS A 481 16.48 -18.69 -6.22
CA HIS A 481 16.77 -19.84 -5.37
C HIS A 481 17.73 -19.51 -4.22
N LYS A 482 18.74 -18.65 -4.47
CA LYS A 482 19.69 -18.19 -3.43
C LYS A 482 19.05 -17.25 -2.42
N VAL A 483 18.06 -16.45 -2.81
CA VAL A 483 17.26 -15.62 -1.90
C VAL A 483 16.53 -16.51 -0.91
N TRP A 484 15.76 -17.49 -1.41
CA TRP A 484 14.99 -18.41 -0.57
C TRP A 484 15.87 -19.27 0.33
N ALA A 485 16.99 -19.79 -0.20
CA ALA A 485 17.96 -20.52 0.61
C ALA A 485 18.57 -19.64 1.72
N ALA A 486 18.80 -18.34 1.46
CA ALA A 486 19.29 -17.42 2.47
C ALA A 486 18.24 -17.13 3.55
N VAL A 487 16.96 -16.93 3.20
CA VAL A 487 15.86 -16.78 4.19
C VAL A 487 15.76 -18.01 5.09
N ALA A 488 15.80 -19.20 4.50
CA ALA A 488 15.76 -20.46 5.23
C ALA A 488 16.95 -20.60 6.19
N ASN A 489 18.16 -20.27 5.72
CA ASN A 489 19.37 -20.34 6.53
C ASN A 489 19.39 -19.30 7.67
N GLU A 490 18.99 -18.06 7.40
CA GLU A 490 18.87 -17.00 8.40
C GLU A 490 17.87 -17.37 9.50
N THR A 491 16.73 -17.93 9.10
CA THR A 491 15.72 -18.46 10.03
C THR A 491 16.30 -19.59 10.86
N ALA A 492 17.00 -20.55 10.24
CA ALA A 492 17.62 -21.66 10.96
C ALA A 492 18.68 -21.18 11.97
N LEU A 493 19.52 -20.22 11.60
CA LEU A 493 20.54 -19.61 12.47
C LEU A 493 19.92 -18.84 13.63
N ALA A 494 18.84 -18.10 13.39
CA ALA A 494 18.13 -17.37 14.43
C ALA A 494 17.51 -18.30 15.49
N VAL A 495 17.33 -19.58 15.18
CA VAL A 495 16.59 -20.50 16.06
C VAL A 495 17.50 -21.56 16.70
N ARG A 496 18.68 -21.83 16.11
CA ARG A 496 19.67 -22.78 16.60
C ARG A 496 20.71 -22.13 17.51
N TYR A 497 20.35 -21.86 18.76
CA TYR A 497 21.34 -21.61 19.83
C TYR A 497 21.36 -22.82 20.77
N GLY A 498 22.52 -23.48 20.93
CA GLY A 498 22.69 -24.70 21.74
C GLY A 498 22.66 -26.03 20.96
N PHE A 499 22.43 -26.01 19.64
CA PHE A 499 22.70 -27.15 18.78
C PHE A 499 24.21 -27.27 18.57
N LYS A 500 24.82 -28.40 18.95
CA LYS A 500 26.23 -28.69 18.57
C LYS A 500 26.37 -28.50 17.05
N GLU A 501 27.28 -27.62 16.63
CA GLU A 501 27.43 -27.05 15.27
C GLU A 501 27.74 -28.06 14.14
N ASN A 502 27.72 -29.38 14.38
CA ASN A 502 28.34 -30.36 13.48
C ASN A 502 27.41 -31.06 12.46
N LEU A 503 26.25 -30.51 12.12
CA LEU A 503 25.29 -31.22 11.24
C LEU A 503 25.40 -30.91 9.74
N PHE A 504 26.15 -29.87 9.34
CA PHE A 504 26.23 -29.44 7.93
C PHE A 504 27.65 -29.38 7.34
N GLU A 505 28.70 -29.67 8.12
CA GLU A 505 30.07 -29.76 7.56
C GLU A 505 30.35 -31.17 7.04
N SER A 506 30.29 -31.31 5.72
CA SER A 506 30.80 -32.46 5.00
C SER A 506 32.34 -32.53 5.12
N SER A 507 32.83 -33.53 5.85
CA SER A 507 34.12 -34.20 5.70
C SER A 507 35.27 -33.44 5.01
N SER A 508 36.15 -32.80 5.79
CA SER A 508 37.60 -32.81 5.55
C SER A 508 38.36 -32.07 6.66
N GLN A 509 38.77 -32.81 7.68
CA GLN A 509 40.07 -32.78 8.37
C GLN A 509 39.95 -33.28 9.83
N PRO A 510 40.91 -34.06 10.33
CA PRO A 510 40.91 -34.51 11.71
C PRO A 510 41.52 -33.42 12.61
N SER A 511 40.68 -32.65 13.31
CA SER A 511 41.16 -31.75 14.36
C SER A 511 41.29 -32.52 15.67
N ALA A 512 42.56 -32.78 16.03
CA ALA A 512 42.94 -33.20 17.36
C ALA A 512 42.70 -32.05 18.35
N MET A 513 41.98 -32.30 19.45
CA MET A 513 42.31 -31.75 20.76
C MET A 513 41.60 -32.56 21.86
N GLY A 514 42.40 -33.01 22.82
CA GLY A 514 42.04 -34.04 23.77
C GLY A 514 41.09 -33.59 24.88
N HIS A 515 40.27 -34.54 25.32
CA HIS A 515 39.81 -34.60 26.70
C HIS A 515 39.94 -36.04 27.22
N ALA A 516 40.42 -36.10 28.46
CA ALA A 516 40.88 -37.26 29.20
C ALA A 516 40.02 -38.52 29.05
N ALA A 517 40.68 -39.61 28.70
CA ALA A 517 40.17 -40.95 28.89
C ALA A 517 40.04 -41.23 30.40
N SER A 518 38.82 -41.15 30.92
CA SER A 518 38.43 -41.95 32.07
C SER A 518 37.82 -43.24 31.55
N THR A 519 38.60 -44.30 31.66
CA THR A 519 38.20 -45.69 31.49
C THR A 519 37.05 -46.03 32.43
N SER A 520 35.87 -46.27 31.89
CA SER A 520 34.90 -47.22 32.41
C SER A 520 34.07 -47.71 31.23
N ASP A 521 34.58 -48.75 30.59
CA ASP A 521 33.76 -49.77 29.93
C ASP A 521 32.80 -50.28 31.00
N ASP A 522 31.63 -49.65 31.09
CA ASP A 522 30.55 -50.14 31.93
C ASP A 522 29.34 -50.37 31.02
N THR A 523 29.08 -51.65 30.84
CA THR A 523 27.92 -52.28 30.24
C THR A 523 26.62 -51.62 30.73
N PHE A 524 26.09 -50.67 29.97
CA PHE A 524 24.68 -50.30 30.04
C PHE A 524 23.93 -51.03 28.92
N GLU A 525 23.70 -52.33 29.11
CA GLU A 525 22.44 -52.94 28.63
C GLU A 525 21.30 -52.20 29.35
N ARG A 526 20.89 -51.03 28.83
CA ARG A 526 19.58 -50.48 29.16
C ARG A 526 18.57 -51.49 28.65
N SER A 527 17.98 -52.22 29.57
CA SER A 527 16.81 -53.06 29.36
C SER A 527 15.85 -52.37 28.39
N PHE A 528 15.57 -53.02 27.27
CA PHE A 528 14.71 -52.48 26.21
C PHE A 528 13.29 -52.33 26.76
N HIS A 529 12.89 -51.11 27.09
CA HIS A 529 11.52 -50.79 27.47
C HIS A 529 10.79 -50.32 26.21
N LEU A 530 9.73 -51.03 25.83
CA LEU A 530 8.76 -50.52 24.87
C LEU A 530 8.17 -49.23 25.44
N ARG A 531 8.40 -48.12 24.74
CA ARG A 531 7.87 -46.80 25.09
C ARG A 531 6.80 -46.44 24.06
N LYS A 532 5.71 -45.86 24.55
CA LYS A 532 4.63 -45.33 23.72
C LYS A 532 4.34 -43.92 24.19
N VAL A 533 4.37 -42.98 23.25
CA VAL A 533 4.05 -41.58 23.48
C VAL A 533 2.87 -41.20 22.58
N LYS A 534 1.87 -40.54 23.15
CA LYS A 534 0.73 -39.97 22.42
C LYS A 534 0.70 -38.47 22.68
N VAL A 535 0.68 -37.68 21.60
CA VAL A 535 0.54 -36.22 21.68
C VAL A 535 -0.65 -35.81 20.84
N GLU A 536 -1.57 -35.06 21.45
CA GLU A 536 -2.78 -34.50 20.83
C GLU A 536 -2.79 -33.00 21.08
N LEU A 537 -3.04 -32.21 20.04
CA LEU A 537 -2.99 -30.76 20.08
C LEU A 537 -4.28 -30.15 19.50
N PRO A 538 -4.74 -29.00 20.05
CA PRO A 538 -5.82 -28.21 19.47
C PRO A 538 -5.37 -27.58 18.15
N VAL A 539 -6.34 -27.12 17.35
CA VAL A 539 -6.07 -26.21 16.24
C VAL A 539 -6.03 -24.77 16.74
N ARG A 540 -5.58 -23.84 15.87
CA ARG A 540 -5.52 -22.42 16.21
C ARG A 540 -6.32 -21.57 15.23
N VAL A 541 -6.97 -20.55 15.77
CA VAL A 541 -7.57 -19.45 15.01
C VAL A 541 -6.92 -18.14 15.43
N ASP A 542 -6.72 -17.21 14.48
CA ASP A 542 -6.09 -15.92 14.73
C ASP A 542 -7.08 -14.77 14.52
N PHE A 543 -7.14 -13.87 15.50
CA PHE A 543 -7.93 -12.64 15.41
C PHE A 543 -7.20 -11.61 14.53
N VAL A 544 -5.89 -11.43 14.77
CA VAL A 544 -5.07 -10.43 14.08
C VAL A 544 -3.57 -10.68 14.31
N GLY A 545 -2.75 -10.10 13.44
CA GLY A 545 -1.29 -10.06 13.58
C GLY A 545 -0.54 -11.05 12.68
N GLY A 546 -1.27 -11.94 11.97
CA GLY A 546 -0.68 -12.84 10.98
C GLY A 546 0.20 -12.09 9.96
N TRP A 547 1.20 -12.78 9.41
CA TRP A 547 2.29 -12.23 8.58
C TRP A 547 3.40 -11.52 9.37
N SER A 548 3.10 -10.90 10.51
CA SER A 548 4.15 -10.35 11.37
C SER A 548 5.00 -11.42 12.06
N ASP A 549 4.57 -12.68 12.02
CA ASP A 549 5.27 -13.85 12.54
C ASP A 549 6.19 -14.52 11.52
N THR A 550 6.13 -14.12 10.26
CA THR A 550 6.79 -14.84 9.15
C THR A 550 8.20 -14.28 8.91
N PRO A 551 9.25 -15.11 8.83
CA PRO A 551 10.58 -14.68 8.41
C PRO A 551 10.55 -14.15 6.95
N PRO A 552 11.34 -13.10 6.61
CA PRO A 552 12.35 -12.44 7.44
C PRO A 552 11.79 -11.31 8.33
N TRP A 553 10.50 -10.96 8.24
CA TRP A 553 9.93 -9.90 9.08
C TRP A 553 10.22 -10.13 10.56
N SER A 554 9.86 -11.31 11.07
CA SER A 554 10.02 -11.64 12.49
C SER A 554 11.48 -11.67 12.97
N LEU A 555 12.44 -11.76 12.04
CA LEU A 555 13.88 -11.74 12.32
C LEU A 555 14.44 -10.31 12.41
N GLU A 556 13.90 -9.41 11.60
CA GLU A 556 14.37 -8.01 11.49
C GLU A 556 13.53 -7.03 12.32
N ARG A 557 12.28 -7.38 12.61
CA ARG A 557 11.28 -6.53 13.27
C ARG A 557 10.47 -7.34 14.29
N SER A 558 9.89 -6.64 15.25
CA SER A 558 8.96 -7.26 16.20
C SER A 558 7.66 -7.68 15.50
N GLY A 559 7.29 -8.93 15.66
CA GLY A 559 5.97 -9.47 15.31
C GLY A 559 5.06 -9.54 16.54
N CYS A 560 3.75 -9.45 16.34
CA CYS A 560 2.75 -9.63 17.38
C CYS A 560 1.55 -10.38 16.79
N VAL A 561 1.16 -11.49 17.41
CA VAL A 561 -0.02 -12.26 16.99
C VAL A 561 -0.93 -12.50 18.18
N LEU A 562 -2.22 -12.24 17.98
CA LEU A 562 -3.29 -12.53 18.92
C LEU A 562 -4.10 -13.70 18.37
N ASN A 563 -3.96 -14.87 19.01
CA ASN A 563 -4.62 -16.10 18.55
C ASN A 563 -5.22 -16.89 19.73
N MET A 564 -6.01 -17.90 19.38
CA MET A 564 -6.72 -18.76 20.31
C MET A 564 -6.60 -20.23 19.91
N ALA A 565 -6.31 -21.09 20.88
CA ALA A 565 -6.35 -22.53 20.71
C ALA A 565 -7.79 -23.04 20.88
N ILE A 566 -8.30 -23.81 19.91
CA ILE A 566 -9.67 -24.33 19.95
C ILE A 566 -9.71 -25.84 19.69
N LYS A 567 -10.71 -26.48 20.27
CA LYS A 567 -11.22 -27.80 19.87
C LYS A 567 -12.27 -27.62 18.80
N LEU A 568 -12.41 -28.62 17.93
CA LEU A 568 -13.49 -28.71 16.95
C LEU A 568 -14.30 -29.97 17.26
N GLY A 569 -15.62 -29.84 17.35
CA GLY A 569 -16.51 -30.97 17.68
C GLY A 569 -16.16 -31.66 19.02
N GLY A 570 -15.57 -30.93 19.97
CA GLY A 570 -15.14 -31.45 21.27
C GLY A 570 -13.84 -32.27 21.27
N SER A 571 -13.19 -32.49 20.13
CA SER A 571 -11.94 -33.26 20.02
C SER A 571 -10.71 -32.39 19.76
N LEU A 572 -9.53 -32.96 20.02
CA LEU A 572 -8.24 -32.41 19.58
C LEU A 572 -7.91 -33.06 18.22
N PRO A 573 -8.05 -32.34 17.10
CA PRO A 573 -8.09 -32.97 15.79
C PRO A 573 -6.70 -33.37 15.26
N VAL A 574 -5.61 -32.87 15.85
CA VAL A 574 -4.25 -33.11 15.34
C VAL A 574 -3.44 -33.89 16.36
N GLY A 575 -2.75 -34.96 15.93
CA GLY A 575 -1.93 -35.74 16.84
C GLY A 575 -1.01 -36.76 16.22
N THR A 576 -0.25 -37.41 17.09
CA THR A 576 0.66 -38.50 16.75
C THR A 576 0.77 -39.53 17.87
N ILE A 577 1.06 -40.77 17.50
CA ILE A 577 1.49 -41.85 18.39
C ILE A 577 2.84 -42.35 17.90
N ILE A 578 3.84 -42.36 18.79
CA ILE A 578 5.17 -42.90 18.50
C ILE A 578 5.47 -44.04 19.48
N GLU A 579 5.86 -45.18 18.93
CA GLU A 579 6.17 -46.40 19.67
C GLU A 579 7.55 -46.94 19.30
N THR A 580 8.34 -47.37 20.30
CA THR A 580 9.56 -48.15 20.03
C THR A 580 9.20 -49.60 19.76
N THR A 581 9.83 -50.21 18.75
CA THR A 581 9.56 -51.60 18.34
C THR A 581 10.82 -52.45 18.38
N LYS A 582 10.65 -53.77 18.48
CA LYS A 582 11.77 -54.73 18.46
C LYS A 582 12.38 -54.92 17.08
N ARG A 583 11.59 -54.68 16.02
CA ARG A 583 12.03 -54.78 14.62
C ARG A 583 12.71 -53.47 14.26
N THR A 584 14.00 -53.51 13.91
CA THR A 584 14.74 -52.34 13.46
C THR A 584 14.12 -51.72 12.21
N GLY A 585 14.28 -50.40 12.07
CA GLY A 585 13.68 -49.63 10.97
C GLY A 585 12.58 -48.69 11.45
N LEU A 586 11.99 -47.95 10.52
CA LEU A 586 10.97 -46.94 10.75
C LEU A 586 9.73 -47.27 9.93
N LEU A 587 8.60 -47.39 10.61
CA LEU A 587 7.28 -47.51 10.01
C LEU A 587 6.50 -46.21 10.24
N ILE A 588 6.00 -45.58 9.18
CA ILE A 588 5.18 -44.37 9.24
C ILE A 588 3.83 -44.64 8.60
N ASN A 589 2.75 -44.29 9.32
CA ASN A 589 1.38 -44.41 8.84
C ASN A 589 0.61 -43.10 9.08
N ASP A 590 -0.23 -42.70 8.12
CA ASP A 590 -1.14 -41.58 8.28
C ASP A 590 -2.63 -42.00 8.34
N ASP A 591 -3.50 -41.03 8.56
CA ASP A 591 -4.96 -41.15 8.60
C ASP A 591 -5.60 -41.36 7.21
N ALA A 592 -4.88 -41.05 6.13
CA ALA A 592 -5.28 -41.35 4.76
C ALA A 592 -4.97 -42.79 4.34
N GLY A 593 -4.37 -43.60 5.23
CA GLY A 593 -4.02 -44.99 4.98
C GLY A 593 -2.71 -45.19 4.21
N ASN A 594 -1.90 -44.14 4.04
CA ASN A 594 -0.56 -44.27 3.48
C ASN A 594 0.36 -44.94 4.50
N GLU A 595 1.28 -45.77 4.01
CA GLU A 595 2.27 -46.46 4.82
C GLU A 595 3.64 -46.40 4.15
N LEU A 596 4.69 -46.12 4.93
CA LEU A 596 6.07 -46.14 4.48
C LEU A 596 6.95 -46.86 5.50
N TYR A 597 7.72 -47.84 5.03
CA TYR A 597 8.72 -48.53 5.82
C TYR A 597 10.14 -48.23 5.32
N ILE A 598 11.03 -47.82 6.23
CA ILE A 598 12.42 -47.48 5.96
C ILE A 598 13.32 -48.40 6.80
N ASN A 599 14.16 -49.20 6.14
CA ASN A 599 15.07 -50.15 6.80
C ASN A 599 16.12 -49.44 7.66
N ASN A 600 16.72 -48.37 7.16
CA ASN A 600 17.79 -47.64 7.83
C ASN A 600 17.37 -46.18 8.06
N ILE A 601 17.06 -45.83 9.31
CA ILE A 601 16.62 -44.48 9.68
C ILE A 601 17.68 -43.43 9.35
N SER A 602 18.97 -43.78 9.43
CA SER A 602 20.07 -42.86 9.11
C SER A 602 20.20 -42.54 7.62
N SER A 603 19.45 -43.19 6.72
CA SER A 603 19.42 -42.81 5.30
C SER A 603 18.53 -41.60 5.00
N ILE A 604 17.79 -41.09 6.00
CA ILE A 604 16.95 -39.91 5.87
C ILE A 604 17.86 -38.67 5.88
N ALA A 605 17.96 -38.00 4.73
CA ALA A 605 18.73 -36.77 4.57
C ALA A 605 17.96 -35.77 3.69
N PRO A 606 18.06 -34.45 3.96
CA PRO A 606 17.58 -33.41 3.06
C PRO A 606 18.49 -33.28 1.82
N PRO A 607 18.01 -32.69 0.71
CA PRO A 607 16.68 -32.09 0.53
C PRO A 607 15.58 -33.16 0.35
N PHE A 608 14.39 -32.86 0.86
CA PHE A 608 13.22 -33.71 0.69
C PHE A 608 12.39 -33.26 -0.52
N ASP A 609 11.94 -34.21 -1.35
CA ASP A 609 11.08 -33.91 -2.49
C ASP A 609 9.74 -33.33 -2.00
N SER A 610 9.26 -32.29 -2.70
CA SER A 610 7.93 -31.74 -2.57
C SER A 610 6.80 -32.77 -2.68
N SER A 611 7.00 -33.85 -3.44
CA SER A 611 6.04 -34.93 -3.64
C SER A 611 6.02 -35.97 -2.50
N ASP A 612 6.98 -35.90 -1.58
CA ASP A 612 7.12 -36.87 -0.48
C ASP A 612 6.01 -36.70 0.56
N GLN A 613 5.12 -37.69 0.62
CA GLN A 613 3.96 -37.71 1.51
C GLN A 613 4.34 -37.66 3.00
N PHE A 614 5.53 -38.19 3.37
CA PHE A 614 6.02 -38.21 4.74
C PHE A 614 7.15 -37.20 4.99
N ARG A 615 7.28 -36.19 4.13
CA ARG A 615 8.29 -35.12 4.24
C ARG A 615 8.31 -34.46 5.62
N LEU A 616 7.14 -34.23 6.22
CA LEU A 616 7.00 -33.64 7.55
C LEU A 616 7.66 -34.51 8.62
N VAL A 617 7.32 -35.80 8.66
CA VAL A 617 7.84 -36.75 9.65
C VAL A 617 9.35 -36.95 9.47
N LYS A 618 9.82 -37.07 8.22
CA LYS A 618 11.26 -37.16 7.90
C LYS A 618 12.03 -35.91 8.33
N SER A 619 11.46 -34.73 8.11
CA SER A 619 12.04 -33.47 8.58
C SER A 619 12.07 -33.39 10.10
N ALA A 620 11.02 -33.85 10.79
CA ALA A 620 10.97 -33.93 12.25
C ALA A 620 12.08 -34.83 12.82
N LEU A 621 12.28 -36.01 12.25
CA LEU A 621 13.36 -36.93 12.63
C LEU A 621 14.75 -36.31 12.44
N PHE A 622 14.94 -35.53 11.36
CA PHE A 622 16.17 -34.83 11.10
C PHE A 622 16.44 -33.71 12.11
N VAL A 623 15.47 -32.80 12.34
CA VAL A 623 15.69 -31.64 13.24
C VAL A 623 15.80 -32.03 14.71
N THR A 624 15.15 -33.13 15.13
CA THR A 624 15.29 -33.69 16.48
C THR A 624 16.56 -34.53 16.66
N ASN A 625 17.34 -34.71 15.58
CA ASN A 625 18.56 -35.52 15.55
C ASN A 625 18.34 -37.00 15.96
N VAL A 626 17.11 -37.50 15.85
CA VAL A 626 16.73 -38.89 16.14
C VAL A 626 17.46 -39.86 15.22
N ILE A 627 17.68 -39.46 13.97
CA ILE A 627 18.39 -40.24 12.94
C ILE A 627 19.83 -40.65 13.31
N ASN A 628 20.45 -39.92 14.25
CA ASN A 628 21.84 -40.13 14.68
C ASN A 628 21.95 -40.77 16.07
N GLN A 629 20.83 -41.11 16.72
CA GLN A 629 20.88 -41.72 18.05
C GLN A 629 21.20 -43.21 17.96
N LYS A 630 22.22 -43.65 18.71
CA LYS A 630 22.68 -45.06 18.74
C LYS A 630 21.58 -46.05 19.13
N ILE A 631 20.58 -45.63 19.92
CA ILE A 631 19.48 -46.49 20.36
C ILE A 631 18.68 -47.08 19.19
N PHE A 632 18.56 -46.37 18.07
CA PHE A 632 17.80 -46.82 16.90
C PHE A 632 18.61 -47.71 15.93
N GLN A 633 19.85 -48.07 16.30
CA GLN A 633 20.60 -49.11 15.60
C GLN A 633 20.11 -50.51 15.96
N SER A 634 19.55 -50.69 17.17
CA SER A 634 19.06 -51.95 17.70
C SER A 634 17.55 -51.96 17.98
N THR A 635 16.86 -50.84 17.71
CA THR A 635 15.42 -50.65 17.97
C THR A 635 14.75 -49.98 16.79
N GLY A 636 13.47 -50.25 16.56
CA GLY A 636 12.69 -49.56 15.52
C GLY A 636 11.73 -48.52 16.07
N LEU A 637 11.14 -47.75 15.17
CA LEU A 637 10.12 -46.75 15.46
C LEU A 637 8.87 -47.01 14.62
N HIS A 638 7.71 -46.88 15.26
CA HIS A 638 6.42 -46.83 14.58
C HIS A 638 5.77 -45.49 14.88
N ILE A 639 5.50 -44.69 13.84
CA ILE A 639 4.93 -43.35 13.92
C ILE A 639 3.58 -43.35 13.22
N LYS A 640 2.51 -43.08 13.95
CA LYS A 640 1.17 -42.88 13.40
C LYS A 640 0.73 -41.44 13.59
N THR A 641 0.41 -40.74 12.50
CA THR A 641 -0.05 -39.34 12.51
C THR A 641 -1.49 -39.20 12.05
N TRP A 642 -2.21 -38.20 12.54
CA TRP A 642 -3.55 -37.84 12.05
C TRP A 642 -3.81 -36.34 12.14
N ALA A 643 -4.70 -35.86 11.27
CA ALA A 643 -5.24 -34.52 11.28
C ALA A 643 -6.71 -34.56 10.80
N ASP A 644 -7.64 -34.60 11.75
CA ASP A 644 -9.10 -34.66 11.53
C ASP A 644 -9.68 -33.29 11.09
N VAL A 645 -8.96 -32.59 10.22
CA VAL A 645 -9.38 -31.34 9.54
C VAL A 645 -8.82 -31.33 8.12
N PRO A 646 -9.54 -30.75 7.14
CA PRO A 646 -9.04 -30.67 5.77
C PRO A 646 -7.63 -30.04 5.70
N ARG A 647 -6.74 -30.62 4.89
CA ARG A 647 -5.45 -30.00 4.56
C ARG A 647 -5.74 -28.65 3.89
N GLY A 648 -4.95 -27.62 4.21
CA GLY A 648 -5.17 -26.27 3.68
C GLY A 648 -6.45 -25.58 4.21
N SER A 649 -6.95 -26.01 5.36
CA SER A 649 -8.03 -25.37 6.12
C SER A 649 -7.68 -23.98 6.68
N GLY A 650 -6.42 -23.57 6.64
CA GLY A 650 -5.98 -22.30 7.23
C GLY A 650 -5.82 -22.35 8.75
N LEU A 651 -6.12 -23.47 9.42
CA LEU A 651 -6.07 -23.67 10.88
C LEU A 651 -4.67 -24.02 11.45
N GLY A 652 -3.62 -23.95 10.63
CA GLY A 652 -2.23 -24.21 11.04
C GLY A 652 -1.92 -25.71 11.22
N THR A 653 -2.77 -26.57 10.66
CA THR A 653 -2.74 -28.03 10.83
C THR A 653 -1.35 -28.64 10.60
N SER A 654 -0.64 -28.22 9.55
CA SER A 654 0.68 -28.78 9.21
C SER A 654 1.76 -28.43 10.24
N SER A 655 1.80 -27.19 10.72
CA SER A 655 2.76 -26.75 11.74
C SER A 655 2.43 -27.36 13.10
N ILE A 656 1.14 -27.50 13.42
CA ILE A 656 0.66 -28.14 14.66
C ILE A 656 0.96 -29.64 14.62
N LEU A 657 0.79 -30.31 13.49
CA LEU A 657 1.18 -31.72 13.33
C LEU A 657 2.70 -31.88 13.46
N SER A 658 3.48 -30.97 12.88
CA SER A 658 4.93 -30.90 13.08
C SER A 658 5.27 -30.77 14.56
N ALA A 659 4.57 -29.90 15.29
CA ALA A 659 4.76 -29.72 16.73
C ALA A 659 4.43 -31.00 17.53
N ALA A 660 3.35 -31.70 17.18
CA ALA A 660 2.97 -32.96 17.82
C ALA A 660 4.05 -34.05 17.60
N VAL A 661 4.53 -34.21 16.36
CA VAL A 661 5.57 -35.19 16.00
C VAL A 661 6.89 -34.85 16.69
N VAL A 662 7.35 -33.59 16.61
CA VAL A 662 8.59 -33.16 17.28
C VAL A 662 8.51 -33.37 18.79
N LYS A 663 7.39 -32.99 19.42
CA LYS A 663 7.19 -33.17 20.86
C LYS A 663 7.22 -34.65 21.25
N ALA A 664 6.53 -35.51 20.51
CA ALA A 664 6.53 -36.95 20.77
C ALA A 664 7.91 -37.60 20.59
N LEU A 665 8.68 -37.15 19.58
CA LEU A 665 10.06 -37.61 19.35
C LEU A 665 11.01 -37.19 20.48
N LEU A 666 10.85 -35.97 21.02
CA LEU A 666 11.65 -35.51 22.16
C LEU A 666 11.28 -36.30 23.42
N GLN A 667 9.99 -36.52 23.69
CA GLN A 667 9.54 -37.34 24.81
C GLN A 667 10.03 -38.80 24.74
N ILE A 668 9.99 -39.43 23.55
CA ILE A 668 10.43 -40.82 23.44
C ILE A 668 11.94 -40.99 23.62
N THR A 669 12.72 -39.94 23.30
CA THR A 669 14.18 -39.91 23.40
C THR A 669 14.72 -39.22 24.66
N ASP A 670 13.86 -38.85 25.61
CA ASP A 670 14.21 -38.10 26.83
C ASP A 670 14.91 -36.75 26.52
N GLY A 671 14.55 -36.08 25.42
CA GLY A 671 14.99 -34.73 25.04
C GLY A 671 14.13 -33.61 25.66
N ASP A 672 14.51 -32.35 25.42
CA ASP A 672 13.76 -31.17 25.89
C ASP A 672 12.45 -30.99 25.10
N ASP A 673 11.32 -31.43 25.65
CA ASP A 673 10.00 -31.33 25.04
C ASP A 673 9.24 -30.05 25.40
N SER A 674 9.94 -29.03 25.93
CA SER A 674 9.33 -27.74 26.26
C SER A 674 8.70 -27.08 25.03
N ASN A 675 7.58 -26.37 25.24
CA ASN A 675 6.89 -25.70 24.14
C ASN A 675 7.77 -24.68 23.41
N GLU A 676 8.71 -24.02 24.11
CA GLU A 676 9.69 -23.12 23.52
C GLU A 676 10.62 -23.87 22.55
N ASN A 677 11.22 -25.00 22.98
CA ASN A 677 12.11 -25.78 22.13
C ASN A 677 11.37 -26.42 20.95
N VAL A 678 10.17 -26.97 21.16
CA VAL A 678 9.35 -27.52 20.07
C VAL A 678 9.00 -26.44 19.05
N THR A 679 8.62 -25.23 19.49
CA THR A 679 8.32 -24.10 18.59
C THR A 679 9.52 -23.76 17.71
N ARG A 680 10.71 -23.71 18.31
CA ARG A 680 11.98 -23.47 17.61
C ARG A 680 12.24 -24.55 16.56
N LEU A 681 12.17 -25.82 16.95
CA LEU A 681 12.40 -26.95 16.06
C LEU A 681 11.44 -26.99 14.88
N VAL A 682 10.16 -26.69 15.10
CA VAL A 682 9.16 -26.62 14.02
C VAL A 682 9.47 -25.49 13.05
N LEU A 683 9.90 -24.31 13.55
CA LEU A 683 10.26 -23.21 12.65
C LEU A 683 11.44 -23.59 11.73
N VAL A 684 12.43 -24.34 12.23
CA VAL A 684 13.53 -24.88 11.39
C VAL A 684 13.03 -25.94 10.42
N LEU A 685 12.16 -26.83 10.90
CA LEU A 685 11.57 -27.92 10.12
C LEU A 685 10.85 -27.39 8.88
N GLU A 686 10.04 -26.34 9.02
CA GLU A 686 9.28 -25.76 7.92
C GLU A 686 10.16 -25.13 6.83
N GLN A 687 11.32 -24.58 7.21
CA GLN A 687 12.28 -24.08 6.24
C GLN A 687 12.95 -25.23 5.46
N ILE A 688 13.26 -26.34 6.13
CA ILE A 688 13.80 -27.55 5.47
C ILE A 688 12.76 -28.18 4.55
N MET A 689 11.48 -28.13 4.91
CA MET A 689 10.38 -28.56 4.05
C MET A 689 10.13 -27.61 2.87
N GLY A 690 10.69 -26.40 2.87
CA GLY A 690 10.43 -25.39 1.85
C GLY A 690 9.01 -24.82 1.89
N THR A 691 8.28 -24.96 3.00
CA THR A 691 6.96 -24.33 3.19
C THR A 691 7.08 -22.89 3.68
N GLY A 692 8.19 -22.56 4.37
CA GLY A 692 8.56 -21.17 4.68
C GLY A 692 7.68 -20.48 5.73
N GLY A 693 6.92 -21.24 6.54
CA GLY A 693 5.96 -20.68 7.49
C GLY A 693 6.58 -19.91 8.66
N GLY A 694 5.71 -19.18 9.37
CA GLY A 694 6.06 -18.39 10.55
C GLY A 694 6.02 -19.19 11.85
N TRP A 695 5.99 -18.48 12.98
CA TRP A 695 5.96 -19.11 14.31
C TRP A 695 4.56 -19.22 14.93
N GLN A 696 3.54 -18.57 14.36
CA GLN A 696 2.25 -18.44 15.03
C GLN A 696 1.48 -19.76 15.16
N ASP A 697 1.62 -20.68 14.22
CA ASP A 697 0.77 -21.87 14.10
C ASP A 697 1.12 -22.88 15.19
N GLN A 698 2.41 -23.19 15.32
CA GLN A 698 2.92 -24.08 16.35
C GLN A 698 2.75 -23.48 17.75
N VAL A 699 2.97 -22.16 17.93
CA VAL A 699 2.63 -21.50 19.20
C VAL A 699 1.14 -21.64 19.46
N GLY A 700 0.33 -21.38 18.44
CA GLY A 700 -1.12 -21.50 18.41
C GLY A 700 -1.65 -22.83 18.96
N GLY A 701 -1.06 -23.95 18.53
CA GLY A 701 -1.45 -25.29 18.98
C GLY A 701 -0.80 -25.76 20.28
N LEU A 702 0.42 -25.31 20.60
CA LEU A 702 1.15 -25.77 21.79
C LEU A 702 0.70 -25.11 23.10
N TYR A 703 0.26 -23.85 23.03
CA TYR A 703 -0.16 -23.09 24.21
C TYR A 703 -1.70 -22.99 24.25
N PRO A 704 -2.33 -23.32 25.38
CA PRO A 704 -3.79 -23.27 25.53
C PRO A 704 -4.33 -21.84 25.53
N GLY A 705 -5.65 -21.72 25.35
CA GLY A 705 -6.42 -20.50 25.53
C GLY A 705 -6.14 -19.41 24.50
N ILE A 706 -6.57 -18.19 24.85
CA ILE A 706 -6.24 -16.95 24.13
C ILE A 706 -4.84 -16.53 24.55
N LYS A 707 -4.03 -16.09 23.60
CA LYS A 707 -2.66 -15.67 23.86
C LYS A 707 -2.22 -14.57 22.91
N PHE A 708 -1.43 -13.67 23.48
CA PHE A 708 -0.74 -12.63 22.74
C PHE A 708 0.74 -12.99 22.72
N THR A 709 1.28 -13.25 21.53
CA THR A 709 2.68 -13.62 21.36
C THR A 709 3.42 -12.49 20.68
N SER A 710 4.54 -12.08 21.25
CA SER A 710 5.45 -11.09 20.66
C SER A 710 6.78 -11.74 20.30
N SER A 711 7.34 -11.37 19.15
CA SER A 711 8.71 -11.72 18.79
C SER A 711 9.66 -10.55 19.03
N PHE A 712 10.86 -10.87 19.51
CA PHE A 712 11.97 -9.94 19.61
C PHE A 712 13.00 -10.31 18.53
N PRO A 713 13.24 -9.42 17.54
CA PRO A 713 14.16 -9.70 16.46
C PRO A 713 15.58 -9.88 16.98
N GLY A 714 16.37 -10.71 16.31
CA GLY A 714 17.75 -11.01 16.68
C GLY A 714 18.10 -12.49 16.53
N ILE A 715 19.36 -12.80 16.84
CA ILE A 715 19.90 -14.16 16.86
C ILE A 715 20.38 -14.42 18.31
N PRO A 716 19.67 -15.27 19.10
CA PRO A 716 18.49 -16.03 18.71
C PRO A 716 17.20 -15.20 18.68
N LEU A 717 16.25 -15.61 17.83
CA LEU A 717 14.85 -15.15 17.84
C LEU A 717 14.23 -15.56 19.18
N ARG A 718 13.68 -14.57 19.89
CA ARG A 718 13.00 -14.81 21.17
C ARG A 718 11.52 -14.55 21.01
N LEU A 719 10.72 -15.50 21.51
CA LEU A 719 9.26 -15.39 21.53
C LEU A 719 8.83 -15.25 22.98
N GLN A 720 7.96 -14.29 23.23
CA GLN A 720 7.29 -14.12 24.51
C GLN A 720 5.81 -14.40 24.31
N VAL A 721 5.35 -15.54 24.83
CA VAL A 721 3.94 -15.93 24.83
C VAL A 721 3.32 -15.41 26.12
N ASN A 722 2.36 -14.50 26.01
CA ASN A 722 1.59 -13.98 27.14
C ASN A 722 0.16 -14.55 27.06
N PRO A 723 -0.17 -15.58 27.85
CA PRO A 723 -1.54 -16.09 27.95
C PRO A 723 -2.47 -15.00 28.48
N LEU A 724 -3.66 -14.90 27.91
CA LEU A 724 -4.72 -14.02 28.39
C LEU A 724 -5.65 -14.85 29.27
N LEU A 725 -5.74 -14.48 30.55
CA LEU A 725 -6.63 -15.13 31.50
C LEU A 725 -8.07 -14.73 31.18
N ALA A 726 -8.74 -15.53 30.35
CA ALA A 726 -10.10 -15.26 29.92
C ALA A 726 -11.08 -15.43 31.08
N SER A 727 -11.85 -14.38 31.37
CA SER A 727 -12.94 -14.45 32.36
C SER A 727 -14.05 -15.39 31.86
N PRO A 728 -14.84 -16.01 32.75
CA PRO A 728 -16.00 -16.81 32.32
C PRO A 728 -16.98 -16.02 31.45
N GLN A 729 -17.12 -14.71 31.71
CA GLN A 729 -17.91 -13.81 30.89
C GLN A 729 -17.36 -13.69 29.47
N LEU A 730 -16.06 -13.45 29.32
CA LEU A 730 -15.41 -13.35 28.00
C LEU A 730 -15.59 -14.65 27.19
N ILE A 731 -15.37 -15.80 27.83
CA ILE A 731 -15.53 -17.10 27.19
C ILE A 731 -16.97 -17.28 26.70
N ASN A 732 -17.95 -16.97 27.56
CA ASN A 732 -19.36 -17.09 27.21
C ASN A 732 -19.73 -16.15 26.05
N GLU A 733 -19.30 -14.89 26.07
CA GLU A 733 -19.54 -13.92 24.98
C GLU A 733 -18.97 -14.43 23.65
N LEU A 734 -17.70 -14.89 23.64
CA LEU A 734 -17.08 -15.43 22.45
C LEU A 734 -17.81 -16.67 21.94
N GLN A 735 -18.16 -17.62 22.81
CA GLN A 735 -18.88 -18.83 22.40
C GLN A 735 -20.28 -18.55 21.87
N GLN A 736 -20.94 -17.49 22.34
CA GLN A 736 -22.27 -17.12 21.87
C GLN A 736 -22.25 -16.32 20.56
N ARG A 737 -21.19 -15.56 20.28
CA ARG A 737 -21.14 -14.59 19.16
C ARG A 737 -20.19 -14.96 18.03
N LEU A 738 -19.13 -15.73 18.29
CA LEU A 738 -18.11 -16.06 17.31
C LEU A 738 -18.43 -17.37 16.58
N LEU A 739 -18.58 -17.30 15.27
CA LEU A 739 -18.79 -18.44 14.39
C LEU A 739 -17.47 -18.83 13.72
N VAL A 740 -17.23 -20.14 13.65
CA VAL A 740 -16.10 -20.77 12.94
C VAL A 740 -16.68 -21.50 11.73
N VAL A 741 -16.44 -20.98 10.53
CA VAL A 741 -17.11 -21.42 9.30
C VAL A 741 -16.07 -21.94 8.30
N PHE A 742 -16.20 -23.19 7.86
CA PHE A 742 -15.39 -23.72 6.76
C PHE A 742 -16.03 -23.38 5.42
N THR A 743 -15.28 -22.78 4.51
CA THR A 743 -15.79 -22.28 3.23
C THR A 743 -15.94 -23.37 2.15
N GLY A 744 -15.63 -24.64 2.45
CA GLY A 744 -15.58 -25.72 1.46
C GLY A 744 -14.37 -25.65 0.50
N GLN A 745 -13.72 -24.49 0.40
CA GLN A 745 -12.57 -24.26 -0.47
C GLN A 745 -11.26 -24.49 0.30
N VAL A 746 -10.26 -25.05 -0.39
CA VAL A 746 -8.93 -25.32 0.18
C VAL A 746 -7.87 -24.66 -0.69
N ARG A 747 -6.91 -23.99 -0.05
CA ARG A 747 -5.75 -23.41 -0.74
C ARG A 747 -4.46 -23.67 0.03
N LEU A 748 -3.40 -24.02 -0.71
CA LEU A 748 -2.08 -24.17 -0.12
C LEU A 748 -1.43 -22.80 0.10
N ALA A 749 -0.98 -22.54 1.33
CA ALA A 749 -0.41 -21.26 1.74
C ALA A 749 0.91 -20.89 1.04
N HIS A 750 1.67 -21.86 0.52
CA HIS A 750 3.04 -21.63 0.02
C HIS A 750 3.12 -20.59 -1.10
N GLN A 751 2.16 -20.56 -2.03
CA GLN A 751 2.17 -19.59 -3.13
C GLN A 751 1.88 -18.16 -2.67
N VAL A 752 1.04 -18.01 -1.65
CA VAL A 752 0.72 -16.71 -1.04
C VAL A 752 1.95 -16.19 -0.30
N LEU A 753 2.58 -17.05 0.50
CA LEU A 753 3.75 -16.73 1.30
C LEU A 753 4.91 -16.21 0.44
N GLN A 754 5.15 -16.83 -0.71
CA GLN A 754 6.19 -16.37 -1.63
C GLN A 754 5.99 -14.93 -2.10
N LYS A 755 4.75 -14.57 -2.51
CA LYS A 755 4.44 -13.21 -2.97
C LYS A 755 4.64 -12.16 -1.88
N VAL A 756 4.13 -12.43 -0.68
CA VAL A 756 4.23 -11.50 0.46
C VAL A 756 5.68 -11.32 0.89
N VAL A 757 6.45 -12.41 1.01
CA VAL A 757 7.86 -12.36 1.41
C VAL A 757 8.73 -11.65 0.37
N ILE A 758 8.49 -11.85 -0.93
CA ILE A 758 9.21 -11.11 -1.99
C ILE A 758 8.97 -9.61 -1.84
N ARG A 759 7.71 -9.17 -1.71
CA ARG A 759 7.38 -7.75 -1.49
C ARG A 759 8.03 -7.19 -0.22
N TYR A 760 8.12 -7.99 0.85
CA TYR A 760 8.86 -7.61 2.06
C TYR A 760 10.36 -7.44 1.83
N LEU A 761 11.00 -8.40 1.15
CA LEU A 761 12.42 -8.36 0.80
C LEU A 761 12.74 -7.18 -0.12
N GLN A 762 11.81 -6.82 -0.99
CA GLN A 762 11.85 -5.63 -1.84
C GLN A 762 11.60 -4.34 -1.08
N ARG A 763 11.17 -4.37 0.19
CA ARG A 763 10.82 -3.17 0.98
C ARG A 763 9.66 -2.37 0.38
N ASP A 764 8.65 -3.07 -0.14
CA ASP A 764 7.37 -2.47 -0.53
C ASP A 764 6.78 -1.68 0.65
N ASN A 765 6.56 -0.37 0.43
CA ASN A 765 6.14 0.55 1.49
C ASN A 765 4.72 0.25 2.01
N LEU A 766 3.79 -0.08 1.10
CA LEU A 766 2.42 -0.39 1.46
C LEU A 766 2.41 -1.65 2.33
N LEU A 767 3.06 -2.72 1.86
CA LEU A 767 3.18 -3.97 2.59
C LEU A 767 3.81 -3.79 3.97
N ILE A 768 4.92 -3.04 4.06
CA ILE A 768 5.57 -2.78 5.36
C ILE A 768 4.61 -2.04 6.29
N SER A 769 3.89 -1.05 5.79
CA SER A 769 2.90 -0.29 6.57
C SER A 769 1.77 -1.20 7.06
N SER A 770 1.21 -2.04 6.19
CA SER A 770 0.11 -2.95 6.53
C SER A 770 0.54 -3.95 7.61
N ILE A 771 1.74 -4.53 7.55
CA ILE A 771 2.24 -5.44 8.61
C ILE A 771 2.48 -4.69 9.93
N ARG A 772 2.98 -3.44 9.91
CA ARG A 772 3.07 -2.62 11.14
C ARG A 772 1.71 -2.39 11.76
N ARG A 773 0.71 -2.07 10.92
CA ARG A 773 -0.66 -1.87 11.38
C ARG A 773 -1.25 -3.14 11.99
N LEU A 774 -1.01 -4.31 11.39
CA LEU A 774 -1.41 -5.60 11.98
C LEU A 774 -0.77 -5.84 13.36
N VAL A 775 0.48 -5.43 13.57
CA VAL A 775 1.16 -5.51 14.88
C VAL A 775 0.51 -4.58 15.91
N GLU A 776 0.13 -3.36 15.51
CA GLU A 776 -0.61 -2.42 16.37
C GLU A 776 -2.00 -2.94 16.71
N LEU A 777 -2.74 -3.41 15.72
CA LEU A 777 -4.07 -4.01 15.89
C LEU A 777 -4.03 -5.22 16.82
N ALA A 778 -2.96 -6.03 16.80
CA ALA A 778 -2.81 -7.13 17.75
C ALA A 778 -2.70 -6.66 19.22
N LYS A 779 -2.13 -5.47 19.47
CA LYS A 779 -2.08 -4.87 20.81
C LYS A 779 -3.45 -4.32 21.21
N ILE A 780 -4.12 -3.62 20.29
CA ILE A 780 -5.49 -3.10 20.48
C ILE A 780 -6.45 -4.25 20.78
N GLY A 781 -6.47 -5.29 19.95
CA GLY A 781 -7.32 -6.46 20.16
C GLY A 781 -7.03 -7.21 21.46
N ARG A 782 -5.77 -7.20 21.93
CA ARG A 782 -5.42 -7.76 23.25
C ARG A 782 -6.07 -6.95 24.36
N GLU A 783 -5.98 -5.62 24.31
CA GLU A 783 -6.57 -4.72 25.31
C GLU A 783 -8.10 -4.87 25.34
N ALA A 784 -8.73 -4.87 24.16
CA ALA A 784 -10.17 -5.11 24.01
C ALA A 784 -10.62 -6.45 24.64
N LEU A 785 -9.90 -7.56 24.36
CA LEU A 785 -10.20 -8.85 24.99
C LEU A 785 -10.00 -8.84 26.52
N MET A 786 -8.99 -8.13 27.02
CA MET A 786 -8.77 -8.00 28.48
C MET A 786 -9.90 -7.24 29.16
N ASN A 787 -10.50 -6.27 28.47
CA ASN A 787 -11.62 -5.46 28.96
C ASN A 787 -13.00 -6.06 28.67
N CYS A 788 -13.07 -7.21 27.98
CA CYS A 788 -14.32 -7.81 27.48
C CYS A 788 -15.08 -6.90 26.47
N GLU A 789 -14.36 -6.05 25.74
CA GLU A 789 -14.88 -5.16 24.69
C GLU A 789 -14.93 -5.94 23.35
N ILE A 790 -15.84 -6.90 23.26
CA ILE A 790 -15.96 -7.81 22.11
C ILE A 790 -16.22 -7.07 20.79
N ASP A 791 -16.94 -5.95 20.85
CA ASP A 791 -17.29 -5.21 19.63
C ASP A 791 -16.05 -4.61 18.96
N GLU A 792 -15.11 -4.09 19.75
CA GLU A 792 -13.82 -3.57 19.27
C GLU A 792 -12.95 -4.70 18.68
N VAL A 793 -13.06 -5.93 19.19
CA VAL A 793 -12.42 -7.10 18.56
C VAL A 793 -12.98 -7.34 17.16
N GLY A 794 -14.26 -7.09 16.94
CA GLY A 794 -14.90 -7.12 15.63
C GLY A 794 -14.29 -6.11 14.66
N ASP A 795 -14.15 -4.85 15.10
CA ASP A 795 -13.53 -3.79 14.31
C ASP A 795 -12.06 -4.12 13.97
N VAL A 796 -11.31 -4.66 14.94
CA VAL A 796 -9.94 -5.15 14.74
C VAL A 796 -9.89 -6.27 13.69
N MET A 797 -10.80 -7.23 13.74
CA MET A 797 -10.88 -8.31 12.75
C MET A 797 -11.21 -7.78 11.35
N GLN A 798 -12.12 -6.80 11.26
CA GLN A 798 -12.53 -6.19 10.00
C GLN A 798 -11.37 -5.42 9.36
N GLU A 799 -10.66 -4.61 10.14
CA GLU A 799 -9.48 -3.89 9.64
C GLU A 799 -8.36 -4.87 9.26
N ALA A 800 -8.13 -5.92 10.06
CA ALA A 800 -7.16 -6.96 9.74
C ALA A 800 -7.47 -7.66 8.42
N TRP A 801 -8.74 -7.93 8.11
CA TRP A 801 -9.15 -8.52 6.84
C TRP A 801 -8.82 -7.61 5.65
N ARG A 802 -9.15 -6.33 5.75
CA ARG A 802 -8.81 -5.31 4.73
C ARG A 802 -7.29 -5.26 4.49
N LEU A 803 -6.50 -5.29 5.56
CA LEU A 803 -5.03 -5.32 5.46
C LEU A 803 -4.51 -6.62 4.84
N HIS A 804 -5.13 -7.78 5.12
CA HIS A 804 -4.75 -9.04 4.45
C HIS A 804 -4.97 -8.96 2.93
N GLN A 805 -6.05 -8.30 2.47
CA GLN A 805 -6.31 -8.05 1.06
C GLN A 805 -5.27 -7.10 0.41
N GLU A 806 -4.71 -6.14 1.17
CA GLU A 806 -3.58 -5.32 0.71
C GLU A 806 -2.27 -6.12 0.58
N LEU A 807 -2.05 -7.10 1.46
CA LEU A 807 -0.87 -7.96 1.44
C LEU A 807 -0.90 -8.94 0.26
N ASP A 808 -2.03 -9.64 0.08
CA ASP A 808 -2.31 -10.49 -1.07
C ASP A 808 -3.77 -10.30 -1.53
N PRO A 809 -4.02 -9.65 -2.67
CA PRO A 809 -5.38 -9.53 -3.21
C PRO A 809 -6.07 -10.88 -3.46
N TYR A 810 -5.28 -11.94 -3.69
CA TYR A 810 -5.81 -13.29 -3.87
C TYR A 810 -6.16 -13.99 -2.56
N CYS A 811 -5.97 -13.36 -1.40
CA CYS A 811 -6.42 -13.92 -0.13
C CYS A 811 -7.95 -13.99 -0.04
N SER A 812 -8.69 -13.28 -0.90
CA SER A 812 -10.12 -13.46 -1.12
C SER A 812 -10.42 -13.93 -2.54
N ASN A 813 -11.68 -14.28 -2.79
CA ASN A 813 -12.23 -14.61 -4.09
C ASN A 813 -13.73 -14.33 -4.10
N GLU A 814 -14.36 -14.43 -5.28
CA GLU A 814 -15.79 -14.12 -5.45
C GLU A 814 -16.70 -14.87 -4.48
N PHE A 815 -16.39 -16.12 -4.13
CA PHE A 815 -17.18 -16.90 -3.17
C PHE A 815 -17.03 -16.36 -1.75
N VAL A 816 -15.81 -16.10 -1.31
CA VAL A 816 -15.51 -15.54 0.02
C VAL A 816 -16.15 -14.15 0.15
N ASP A 817 -16.04 -13.31 -0.88
CA ASP A 817 -16.64 -11.98 -0.89
C ASP A 817 -18.17 -12.05 -0.81
N LYS A 818 -18.81 -12.99 -1.52
CA LYS A 818 -20.26 -13.24 -1.40
C LYS A 818 -20.66 -13.71 0.00
N LEU A 819 -19.91 -14.65 0.59
CA LEU A 819 -20.16 -15.16 1.94
C LEU A 819 -20.08 -14.03 2.98
N PHE A 820 -19.08 -13.17 2.86
CA PHE A 820 -18.87 -12.03 3.75
C PHE A 820 -19.91 -10.94 3.55
N ALA A 821 -20.24 -10.57 2.31
CA ALA A 821 -21.33 -9.64 2.02
C ALA A 821 -22.68 -10.14 2.55
N PHE A 822 -22.95 -11.45 2.45
CA PHE A 822 -24.15 -12.07 3.03
C PHE A 822 -24.18 -11.99 4.57
N SER A 823 -23.01 -12.10 5.20
CA SER A 823 -22.86 -12.12 6.65
C SER A 823 -22.81 -10.72 7.28
N ASP A 824 -22.41 -9.71 6.51
CA ASP A 824 -22.17 -8.32 6.94
C ASP A 824 -23.30 -7.69 7.78
N PRO A 825 -24.60 -7.84 7.43
CA PRO A 825 -25.68 -7.28 8.26
C PRO A 825 -25.71 -7.82 9.69
N TYR A 826 -25.17 -9.02 9.92
CA TYR A 826 -25.21 -9.75 11.18
C TYR A 826 -23.91 -9.68 11.97
N CYS A 827 -22.80 -9.31 11.34
CA CYS A 827 -21.45 -9.33 11.90
C CYS A 827 -20.92 -7.93 12.21
N LEU A 828 -20.01 -7.85 13.18
CA LEU A 828 -19.16 -6.67 13.40
C LEU A 828 -17.87 -6.76 12.60
N GLY A 829 -17.32 -7.95 12.47
CA GLY A 829 -16.16 -8.20 11.64
C GLY A 829 -16.01 -9.68 11.31
N TYR A 830 -15.31 -9.94 10.22
CA TYR A 830 -15.03 -11.27 9.74
C TYR A 830 -13.68 -11.31 9.02
N LYS A 831 -13.05 -12.49 8.99
CA LYS A 831 -11.82 -12.71 8.23
C LYS A 831 -11.62 -14.18 7.95
N LEU A 832 -10.87 -14.50 6.91
CA LEU A 832 -10.27 -15.84 6.81
C LEU A 832 -9.15 -16.01 7.85
N VAL A 833 -8.96 -17.26 8.27
CA VAL A 833 -7.90 -17.70 9.17
C VAL A 833 -6.71 -18.18 8.32
N GLY A 834 -5.49 -17.82 8.73
CA GLY A 834 -4.27 -18.16 7.98
C GLY A 834 -4.09 -17.35 6.68
N ALA A 835 -3.50 -17.98 5.66
CA ALA A 835 -3.03 -17.31 4.44
C ALA A 835 -4.14 -16.84 3.47
N GLY A 836 -5.37 -17.32 3.63
CA GLY A 836 -6.52 -16.95 2.79
C GLY A 836 -6.68 -17.73 1.47
N GLY A 837 -7.68 -17.33 0.69
CA GLY A 837 -8.10 -17.93 -0.58
C GLY A 837 -8.99 -19.16 -0.43
N GLY A 838 -9.47 -19.43 0.79
CA GLY A 838 -10.25 -20.59 1.20
C GLY A 838 -9.99 -20.93 2.67
N GLY A 839 -10.52 -22.04 3.15
CA GLY A 839 -10.32 -22.56 4.49
C GLY A 839 -11.39 -22.11 5.48
N PHE A 840 -10.99 -21.85 6.72
CA PHE A 840 -11.89 -21.38 7.76
C PHE A 840 -11.98 -19.85 7.80
N ALA A 841 -13.17 -19.35 8.06
CA ALA A 841 -13.48 -17.98 8.41
C ALA A 841 -13.84 -17.88 9.89
N LEU A 842 -13.41 -16.79 10.52
CA LEU A 842 -13.97 -16.31 11.77
C LEU A 842 -14.98 -15.21 11.47
N MET A 843 -16.17 -15.31 12.03
CA MET A 843 -17.22 -14.30 11.90
C MET A 843 -17.73 -13.94 13.28
N LEU A 844 -17.56 -12.68 13.69
CA LEU A 844 -18.02 -12.19 14.97
C LEU A 844 -19.36 -11.47 14.81
N ALA A 845 -20.43 -12.07 15.33
CA ALA A 845 -21.78 -11.51 15.25
C ALA A 845 -21.95 -10.29 16.16
N LYS A 846 -22.87 -9.38 15.78
CA LYS A 846 -23.28 -8.21 16.58
C LYS A 846 -23.87 -8.59 17.94
N THR A 847 -24.62 -9.69 17.99
CA THR A 847 -25.27 -10.21 19.20
C THR A 847 -25.34 -11.73 19.16
N ALA A 848 -25.67 -12.37 20.28
CA ALA A 848 -25.90 -13.81 20.35
C ALA A 848 -27.11 -14.24 19.47
N GLU A 849 -28.14 -13.39 19.37
CA GLU A 849 -29.29 -13.59 18.50
C GLU A 849 -28.88 -13.52 17.02
N SER A 850 -28.04 -12.55 16.65
CA SER A 850 -27.49 -12.43 15.30
C SER A 850 -26.66 -13.66 14.92
N ALA A 851 -25.85 -14.21 15.84
CA ALA A 851 -25.08 -15.43 15.60
C ALA A 851 -25.99 -16.64 15.33
N LYS A 852 -27.04 -16.82 16.14
CA LYS A 852 -28.03 -17.90 15.94
C LYS A 852 -28.76 -17.76 14.60
N LYS A 853 -29.18 -16.53 14.28
CA LYS A 853 -29.86 -16.24 13.01
C LYS A 853 -28.95 -16.49 11.82
N LEU A 854 -27.70 -16.02 11.87
CA LEU A 854 -26.72 -16.23 10.80
C LEU A 854 -26.41 -17.72 10.61
N ARG A 855 -26.22 -18.49 11.70
CA ARG A 855 -26.01 -19.94 11.62
C ARG A 855 -27.19 -20.64 10.91
N HIS A 856 -28.42 -20.25 11.21
CA HIS A 856 -29.61 -20.80 10.54
C HIS A 856 -29.67 -20.42 9.06
N LEU A 857 -29.45 -19.14 8.74
CA LEU A 857 -29.49 -18.62 7.37
C LEU A 857 -28.40 -19.24 6.48
N ILE A 858 -27.21 -19.47 7.03
CA ILE A 858 -26.14 -20.18 6.33
C ILE A 858 -26.55 -21.61 6.02
N ALA A 859 -27.11 -22.34 7.00
CA ALA A 859 -27.52 -23.72 6.83
C ALA A 859 -28.67 -23.91 5.82
N GLU A 860 -29.54 -22.91 5.68
CA GLU A 860 -30.68 -22.95 4.74
C GLU A 860 -30.33 -22.46 3.33
N ASN A 861 -29.18 -21.83 3.12
CA ASN A 861 -28.82 -21.24 1.84
C ASN A 861 -28.06 -22.25 0.95
N PRO A 862 -28.70 -22.84 -0.07
CA PRO A 862 -28.07 -23.84 -0.93
C PRO A 862 -26.98 -23.26 -1.85
N GLU A 863 -26.91 -21.94 -2.00
CA GLU A 863 -25.86 -21.27 -2.79
C GLU A 863 -24.55 -21.12 -2.03
N LEU A 864 -24.57 -21.26 -0.69
CA LEU A 864 -23.40 -21.19 0.18
C LEU A 864 -23.03 -22.61 0.65
N ASP A 865 -22.15 -23.28 -0.08
CA ASP A 865 -21.59 -24.58 0.29
C ASP A 865 -20.54 -24.43 1.41
N VAL A 866 -21.01 -24.09 2.62
CA VAL A 866 -20.18 -23.85 3.79
C VAL A 866 -20.66 -24.65 5.00
N GLU A 867 -19.74 -24.96 5.91
CA GLU A 867 -20.03 -25.74 7.12
C GLU A 867 -19.70 -24.92 8.37
N VAL A 868 -20.64 -24.80 9.30
CA VAL A 868 -20.42 -24.11 10.59
C VAL A 868 -20.02 -25.13 11.65
N TYR A 869 -18.83 -24.98 12.21
CA TYR A 869 -18.28 -25.91 13.19
C TYR A 869 -18.67 -25.52 14.61
N ASP A 870 -18.99 -26.52 15.43
CA ASP A 870 -19.01 -26.38 16.88
C ASP A 870 -17.57 -26.37 17.40
N TRP A 871 -17.27 -25.39 18.25
CA TRP A 871 -15.92 -25.16 18.75
C TRP A 871 -15.93 -24.81 20.24
N GLU A 872 -14.81 -25.11 20.90
CA GLU A 872 -14.60 -24.77 22.31
C GLU A 872 -13.18 -24.24 22.50
N ILE A 873 -13.00 -23.24 23.36
CA ILE A 873 -11.66 -22.80 23.75
C ILE A 873 -10.92 -23.93 24.49
N TYR A 874 -9.71 -24.25 24.03
CA TYR A 874 -8.88 -25.26 24.70
C TYR A 874 -8.17 -24.64 25.90
N LEU A 875 -8.70 -24.86 27.10
CA LEU A 875 -8.06 -24.49 28.36
C LEU A 875 -7.38 -25.72 28.96
N GLN A 876 -6.14 -25.55 29.45
CA GLN A 876 -5.46 -26.61 30.16
C GLN A 876 -6.10 -26.76 31.55
N LYS A 877 -6.47 -27.99 31.90
CA LYS A 877 -7.09 -28.34 33.19
C LYS A 877 -6.11 -28.24 34.34
#